data_AF-A0A7X8F904-F1
#
_entry.id   AF-A0A7X8F904-F1
#
_cell.length_a   1.000
_cell.length_b   1.000
_cell.length_c   1.000
_cell.angle_alpha   90.00
_cell.angle_beta   90.00
_cell.angle_gamma   90.00
#
_symmetry.space_group_name_H-M   'P 1'
#
loop_
_entity.id
_entity.type
_entity.pdbx_description
1 polymer ?
#
loop_
_entity_poly.entity_id
_entity_poly.type
_entity_poly.pdbx_seq_one_letter_code
_entity_poly.pdbx_strand_id
1 'polypeptide(L)'
;SALNVLKEAGTANLMRWLPDNTDSTKLRNYIGNKCLYPTSLPQNEEELDFERALAREALRMAYLQHCQMHFEASKVGYLDKVMSNEKDGFDRKFNYLHYEEEHQFQESEIDMIIAAGGIFAHNPDGLDKALIIIDALQPKGITRIAVDKDFTSPHWGVLSESDAHSAEHLLQSQCIELIAWHVAPIFPKGHKKGKLICTINKDGKTQELTLSAGEFEIIPAGSKSISLGIKGKGYLDIKGKDSSLATDLPIILDMRKGEIAPIKRASSAPEATHPTTLHKAELTISTQMPRRRNILLPYKGETRYATGAKVNARDIVAVNRFNPPRLFIVDGMRRFGKLDSELLREAFKVKVGDEADYDVVLAELPDNPNWPGYLRNSLKVLNPVRGRVEFIYYNTGLVVLSEIQDYSVKPITIKVAELLGVPPKRIGRYMERQPGDFVFSGETIARHKGNFKTNPAYHFVRAPNTGTITNLDTKAGTVEIRYISQPMEFAAHVHGTVKDVVEDQSISLEYSARRLDGILGLGADSSGPLRLIREDTILPDPSLQGTITACTFAPQPQHLQALKDSGIAGLICYAMDEDVLRDFTGIELGVINTGNEVLPYSILLLAGFSRQPMPEFLSSSLGALQQSHCFLMPHTRIRAGVVRPFADFL
;
A
#
# COMPACT_ATOMS: atom_id res chain seq x y z
N SER A 1 1.76 -2.65 8.51
CA SER A 1 1.77 -1.63 9.58
C SER A 1 0.56 -1.86 10.50
N ALA A 2 0.58 -1.41 11.75
CA ALA A 2 -0.57 -1.57 12.67
C ALA A 2 -1.85 -0.92 12.09
N LEU A 3 -1.73 0.33 11.61
CA LEU A 3 -2.80 1.02 10.89
C LEU A 3 -3.27 0.30 9.62
N ASN A 4 -2.36 -0.32 8.86
CA ASN A 4 -2.75 -1.14 7.70
C ASN A 4 -3.59 -2.35 8.11
N VAL A 5 -3.32 -2.95 9.28
CA VAL A 5 -4.14 -4.05 9.78
C VAL A 5 -5.52 -3.55 10.15
N LEU A 6 -5.63 -2.41 10.83
CA LEU A 6 -6.92 -1.76 11.11
C LEU A 6 -7.70 -1.43 9.83
N LYS A 7 -7.01 -0.94 8.79
CA LYS A 7 -7.60 -0.62 7.49
C LYS A 7 -8.19 -1.84 6.79
N GLU A 8 -7.41 -2.92 6.67
CA GLU A 8 -7.79 -4.12 5.92
C GLU A 8 -8.77 -5.00 6.71
N ALA A 9 -8.56 -5.15 8.02
CA ALA A 9 -9.44 -5.96 8.86
C ALA A 9 -10.73 -5.21 9.25
N GLY A 10 -10.67 -3.89 9.42
CA GLY A 10 -11.75 -3.09 9.98
C GLY A 10 -11.87 -3.22 11.50
N THR A 11 -12.44 -2.20 12.14
CA THR A 11 -12.55 -2.13 13.60
C THR A 11 -13.38 -3.28 14.19
N ALA A 12 -14.47 -3.70 13.53
CA ALA A 12 -15.33 -4.77 14.02
C ALA A 12 -14.58 -6.11 14.18
N ASN A 13 -13.69 -6.45 13.25
CA ASN A 13 -12.91 -7.69 13.30
C ASN A 13 -11.81 -7.67 14.36
N LEU A 14 -11.36 -6.50 14.80
CA LEU A 14 -10.45 -6.38 15.93
C LEU A 14 -11.22 -6.41 17.24
N MET A 15 -12.31 -5.65 17.33
CA MET A 15 -13.19 -5.58 18.51
C MET A 15 -13.74 -6.94 18.90
N ARG A 16 -13.98 -7.84 17.94
CA ARG A 16 -14.47 -9.19 18.25
C ARG A 16 -13.59 -9.90 19.26
N TRP A 17 -12.27 -9.69 19.26
CA TRP A 17 -11.32 -10.36 20.14
C TRP A 17 -11.23 -9.77 21.54
N LEU A 18 -11.90 -8.64 21.77
CA LEU A 18 -11.80 -7.84 22.99
C LEU A 18 -13.08 -8.01 23.84
N PRO A 19 -13.04 -7.63 25.12
CA PRO A 19 -14.23 -7.59 25.97
C PRO A 19 -15.38 -6.78 25.35
N ASP A 20 -16.63 -7.22 25.61
CA ASP A 20 -17.85 -6.62 25.04
C ASP A 20 -18.01 -5.12 25.43
N ASN A 21 -17.36 -4.66 26.51
CA ASN A 21 -17.40 -3.27 27.02
C ASN A 21 -16.26 -2.38 26.51
N THR A 22 -15.36 -2.88 25.68
CA THR A 22 -14.20 -2.11 25.19
C THR A 22 -14.64 -0.92 24.34
N ASP A 23 -14.01 0.24 24.57
CA ASP A 23 -14.21 1.42 23.75
C ASP A 23 -13.42 1.32 22.43
N SER A 24 -14.12 1.35 21.30
CA SER A 24 -13.51 1.31 19.98
C SER A 24 -12.57 2.49 19.69
N THR A 25 -12.84 3.67 20.27
CA THR A 25 -11.98 4.85 20.09
C THR A 25 -10.62 4.63 20.76
N LYS A 26 -10.59 4.02 21.95
CA LYS A 26 -9.33 3.63 22.61
C LYS A 26 -8.51 2.65 21.79
N LEU A 27 -9.14 1.61 21.24
CA LEU A 27 -8.47 0.63 20.38
C LEU A 27 -7.84 1.32 19.17
N ARG A 28 -8.60 2.19 18.48
CA ARG A 28 -8.12 2.92 17.31
C ARG A 28 -6.98 3.87 17.64
N ASN A 29 -7.11 4.63 18.73
CA ASN A 29 -6.05 5.49 19.25
C ASN A 29 -4.77 4.70 19.55
N TYR A 30 -4.90 3.53 20.20
CA TYR A 30 -3.77 2.68 20.51
C TYR A 30 -3.07 2.18 19.24
N ILE A 31 -3.82 1.65 18.27
CA ILE A 31 -3.27 1.18 16.99
C ILE A 31 -2.58 2.31 16.22
N GLY A 32 -3.21 3.49 16.17
CA GLY A 32 -2.63 4.69 15.57
C GLY A 32 -1.30 5.05 16.24
N ASN A 33 -1.27 5.10 17.57
CA ASN A 33 -0.06 5.39 18.32
C ASN A 33 1.02 4.32 18.15
N LYS A 34 0.66 3.03 18.11
CA LYS A 34 1.60 1.94 17.82
C LYS A 34 2.23 2.08 16.43
N CYS A 35 1.49 2.64 15.47
CA CYS A 35 2.03 2.96 14.15
C CYS A 35 2.99 4.16 14.18
N LEU A 36 2.70 5.18 14.98
CA LEU A 36 3.54 6.37 15.15
C LEU A 36 4.81 6.10 15.97
N TYR A 37 4.71 5.18 16.93
CA TYR A 37 5.73 4.76 17.89
C TYR A 37 5.92 3.22 17.84
N PRO A 38 6.58 2.67 16.81
CA PRO A 38 6.67 1.21 16.61
C PRO A 38 7.34 0.44 17.75
N THR A 39 8.20 1.11 18.51
CA THR A 39 8.97 0.56 19.63
C THR A 39 8.25 0.68 20.97
N SER A 40 7.05 1.27 21.01
CA SER A 40 6.26 1.30 22.25
C SER A 40 5.89 -0.13 22.67
N LEU A 41 5.78 -0.37 23.97
CA LEU A 41 5.30 -1.64 24.53
C LEU A 41 3.98 -1.36 25.27
N PRO A 42 3.07 -2.36 25.36
CA PRO A 42 1.88 -2.26 26.20
C PRO A 42 2.25 -1.94 27.65
N GLN A 43 1.53 -0.99 28.26
CA GLN A 43 1.76 -0.57 29.65
C GLN A 43 0.77 -1.21 30.64
N ASN A 44 -0.34 -1.73 30.14
CA ASN A 44 -1.41 -2.34 30.93
C ASN A 44 -2.05 -3.51 30.16
N GLU A 45 -2.97 -4.23 30.83
CA GLU A 45 -3.63 -5.41 30.25
C GLU A 45 -4.54 -5.07 29.06
N GLU A 46 -5.25 -3.93 29.10
CA GLU A 46 -6.12 -3.47 28.00
C GLU A 46 -5.30 -3.23 26.71
N GLU A 47 -4.16 -2.56 26.82
CA GLU A 47 -3.23 -2.34 25.69
C GLU A 47 -2.62 -3.65 25.17
N LEU A 48 -2.33 -4.59 26.07
CA LEU A 48 -1.81 -5.91 25.69
C LEU A 48 -2.88 -6.69 24.92
N ASP A 49 -4.14 -6.63 25.33
CA ASP A 49 -5.27 -7.23 24.61
C ASP A 49 -5.46 -6.59 23.22
N PHE A 50 -5.25 -5.27 23.09
CA PHE A 50 -5.23 -4.61 21.78
C PHE A 50 -4.13 -5.16 20.87
N GLU A 51 -2.90 -5.37 21.38
CA GLU A 51 -1.82 -5.98 20.60
C GLU A 51 -2.11 -7.43 20.23
N ARG A 52 -2.68 -8.21 21.15
CA ARG A 52 -3.07 -9.60 20.90
C ARG A 52 -4.14 -9.69 19.80
N ALA A 53 -5.15 -8.83 19.84
CA ALA A 53 -6.18 -8.73 18.80
C ALA A 53 -5.57 -8.33 17.45
N LEU A 54 -4.68 -7.34 17.45
CA LEU A 54 -3.96 -6.89 16.26
C LEU A 54 -3.09 -8.00 15.67
N ALA A 55 -2.37 -8.76 16.50
CA ALA A 55 -1.53 -9.86 16.09
C ALA A 55 -2.34 -10.99 15.43
N ARG A 56 -3.50 -11.35 16.01
CA ARG A 56 -4.41 -12.34 15.42
C ARG A 56 -4.84 -11.95 14.01
N GLU A 57 -5.33 -10.72 13.82
CA GLU A 57 -5.75 -10.25 12.49
C GLU A 57 -4.59 -10.12 11.50
N ALA A 58 -3.44 -9.60 11.96
CA ALA A 58 -2.26 -9.45 11.12
C ALA A 58 -1.78 -10.80 10.57
N LEU A 59 -1.66 -11.81 11.44
CA LEU A 59 -1.25 -13.16 11.08
C LEU A 59 -2.27 -13.82 10.16
N ARG A 60 -3.56 -13.71 10.49
CA ARG A 60 -4.66 -14.26 9.68
C ARG A 60 -4.62 -13.71 8.25
N MET A 61 -4.51 -12.39 8.10
CA MET A 61 -4.46 -11.75 6.78
C MET A 61 -3.21 -12.14 6.00
N ALA A 62 -2.04 -12.14 6.65
CA ALA A 62 -0.79 -12.55 6.02
C ALA A 62 -0.85 -14.00 5.53
N TYR A 63 -1.42 -14.91 6.34
CA TYR A 63 -1.61 -16.31 5.96
C TYR A 63 -2.57 -16.46 4.79
N LEU A 64 -3.74 -15.83 4.84
CA LEU A 64 -4.71 -15.87 3.74
C LEU A 64 -4.14 -15.32 2.44
N GLN A 65 -3.40 -14.21 2.51
CA GLN A 65 -2.73 -13.63 1.35
C GLN A 65 -1.66 -14.58 0.79
N HIS A 66 -0.85 -15.19 1.65
CA HIS A 66 0.13 -16.21 1.23
C HIS A 66 -0.57 -17.38 0.54
N CYS A 67 -1.65 -17.89 1.11
CA CYS A 67 -2.41 -18.98 0.50
C CYS A 67 -3.02 -18.59 -0.84
N GLN A 68 -3.52 -17.36 -0.99
CA GLN A 68 -4.02 -16.86 -2.26
C GLN A 68 -2.91 -16.77 -3.32
N MET A 69 -1.73 -16.28 -2.97
CA MET A 69 -0.63 -16.13 -3.93
C MET A 69 -0.01 -17.47 -4.35
N HIS A 70 -0.02 -18.48 -3.46
CA HIS A 70 0.72 -19.73 -3.66
C HIS A 70 -0.16 -20.97 -3.84
N PHE A 71 -1.39 -21.00 -3.30
CA PHE A 71 -2.30 -22.14 -3.36
C PHE A 71 -3.57 -21.89 -4.19
N GLU A 72 -4.01 -20.64 -4.39
CA GLU A 72 -5.07 -20.32 -5.36
C GLU A 72 -4.54 -20.27 -6.79
N ALA A 73 -3.92 -21.37 -7.24
CA ALA A 73 -3.81 -21.69 -8.66
C ALA A 73 -5.19 -22.13 -9.17
N SER A 74 -6.14 -21.20 -9.19
CA SER A 74 -7.26 -21.28 -10.14
C SER A 74 -6.66 -21.11 -11.53
N LYS A 75 -6.14 -22.24 -12.04
CA LYS A 75 -5.81 -22.49 -13.42
C LYS A 75 -7.03 -22.12 -14.27
N VAL A 76 -7.03 -20.89 -14.80
CA VAL A 76 -7.85 -20.53 -15.96
C VAL A 76 -7.49 -21.53 -17.06
N GLY A 77 -8.41 -22.45 -17.35
CA GLY A 77 -8.28 -23.39 -18.45
C GLY A 77 -8.44 -24.89 -18.13
N TYR A 78 -8.74 -25.31 -16.89
CA TYR A 78 -9.09 -26.72 -16.66
C TYR A 78 -10.50 -27.06 -17.18
N LEU A 79 -11.50 -26.19 -16.93
CA LEU A 79 -12.87 -26.41 -17.39
C LEU A 79 -13.01 -26.30 -18.93
N ASP A 80 -12.24 -25.42 -19.57
CA ASP A 80 -12.22 -25.30 -21.05
C ASP A 80 -11.57 -26.51 -21.74
N LYS A 81 -10.56 -27.13 -21.11
CA LYS A 81 -9.87 -28.32 -21.66
C LYS A 81 -10.62 -29.63 -21.43
N VAL A 82 -11.46 -29.73 -20.40
CA VAL A 82 -12.29 -30.92 -20.17
C VAL A 82 -13.49 -30.96 -21.14
N MET A 83 -13.90 -29.81 -21.69
CA MET A 83 -14.96 -29.76 -22.71
C MET A 83 -14.50 -30.15 -24.13
N SER A 84 -13.20 -30.15 -24.44
CA SER A 84 -12.71 -30.38 -25.80
C SER A 84 -12.42 -31.84 -26.17
N ASN A 85 -12.57 -32.78 -25.24
CA ASN A 85 -12.62 -34.23 -25.49
C ASN A 85 -11.57 -34.84 -26.47
N GLU A 86 -10.35 -34.31 -26.50
CA GLU A 86 -9.22 -34.91 -27.21
C GLU A 86 -8.15 -35.33 -26.20
N LYS A 87 -8.11 -36.63 -25.89
CA LYS A 87 -7.01 -37.24 -25.14
C LYS A 87 -6.02 -37.81 -26.14
N ASP A 88 -4.88 -37.14 -26.34
CA ASP A 88 -3.74 -37.74 -27.02
C ASP A 88 -2.72 -38.26 -26.00
N GLY A 89 -2.25 -39.48 -26.22
CA GLY A 89 -1.35 -40.23 -25.33
C GLY A 89 0.10 -39.71 -25.30
N PHE A 90 0.39 -38.64 -26.06
CA PHE A 90 1.71 -38.02 -26.14
C PHE A 90 1.99 -36.97 -25.06
N ASP A 91 0.95 -36.46 -24.38
CA ASP A 91 1.09 -35.38 -23.38
C ASP A 91 1.78 -35.85 -22.08
N ARG A 92 1.87 -37.17 -21.85
CA ARG A 92 2.53 -37.74 -20.66
C ARG A 92 4.05 -37.61 -20.65
N LYS A 93 4.69 -37.46 -21.82
CA LYS A 93 6.17 -37.40 -21.91
C LYS A 93 6.75 -35.98 -21.91
N PHE A 94 5.95 -34.96 -22.25
CA PHE A 94 6.39 -33.56 -22.28
C PHE A 94 6.15 -32.82 -20.96
N ASN A 95 5.37 -33.42 -20.05
CA ASN A 95 4.92 -32.81 -18.82
C ASN A 95 5.73 -33.30 -17.60
N TYR A 96 7.06 -33.26 -17.68
CA TYR A 96 7.92 -33.46 -16.49
C TYR A 96 7.61 -32.45 -15.37
N LEU A 97 7.18 -31.23 -15.74
CA LEU A 97 6.68 -30.20 -14.82
C LEU A 97 5.29 -30.48 -14.22
N HIS A 98 4.52 -31.43 -14.78
CA HIS A 98 3.18 -31.77 -14.27
C HIS A 98 3.24 -32.89 -13.22
N TYR A 99 4.36 -33.64 -13.15
CA TYR A 99 4.58 -34.65 -12.11
C TYR A 99 5.12 -34.06 -10.79
N GLU A 100 5.68 -32.84 -10.79
CA GLU A 100 5.88 -32.09 -9.54
C GLU A 100 4.55 -31.70 -8.87
N GLU A 101 3.41 -31.78 -9.58
CA GLU A 101 2.08 -31.56 -9.01
C GLU A 101 1.55 -32.78 -8.21
N GLU A 102 2.25 -33.92 -8.17
CA GLU A 102 1.81 -35.10 -7.38
C GLU A 102 2.01 -34.94 -5.87
N HIS A 103 2.67 -33.87 -5.40
CA HIS A 103 2.70 -33.50 -3.97
C HIS A 103 1.98 -32.18 -3.77
N GLN A 104 0.64 -32.24 -3.83
CA GLN A 104 -0.20 -31.14 -3.35
C GLN A 104 -0.04 -31.06 -1.83
N PHE A 105 0.74 -30.07 -1.38
CA PHE A 105 0.90 -29.74 0.04
C PHE A 105 -0.47 -29.66 0.72
N GLN A 106 -0.68 -30.44 1.78
CA GLN A 106 -1.89 -30.38 2.59
C GLN A 106 -1.60 -29.67 3.91
N GLU A 107 -2.55 -28.87 4.40
CA GLU A 107 -2.39 -28.17 5.69
C GLU A 107 -2.07 -29.13 6.86
N SER A 108 -2.51 -30.39 6.80
CA SER A 108 -2.18 -31.42 7.80
C SER A 108 -0.73 -31.89 7.80
N GLU A 109 0.05 -31.56 6.78
CA GLU A 109 1.49 -31.86 6.72
C GLU A 109 2.33 -30.86 7.54
N ILE A 110 1.70 -29.81 8.08
CA ILE A 110 2.37 -28.85 8.96
C ILE A 110 2.51 -29.46 10.36
N ASP A 111 3.64 -30.11 10.58
CA ASP A 111 3.99 -30.73 11.87
C ASP A 111 4.38 -29.71 12.95
N MET A 112 4.77 -28.50 12.56
CA MET A 112 5.22 -27.44 13.47
C MET A 112 4.99 -26.05 12.89
N ILE A 113 4.57 -25.12 13.74
CA ILE A 113 4.51 -23.69 13.47
C ILE A 113 5.38 -22.98 14.51
N ILE A 114 6.30 -22.15 14.03
CA ILE A 114 7.18 -21.32 14.86
C ILE A 114 6.75 -19.86 14.68
N ALA A 115 6.39 -19.19 15.76
CA ALA A 115 6.05 -17.77 15.74
C ALA A 115 7.14 -16.90 16.38
N ALA A 116 7.41 -15.75 15.78
CA ALA A 116 8.45 -14.82 16.25
C ALA A 116 7.94 -13.38 16.24
N GLY A 117 8.53 -12.53 17.10
CA GLY A 117 8.23 -11.10 17.18
C GLY A 117 7.93 -10.63 18.61
N GLY A 118 7.87 -9.30 18.79
CA GLY A 118 7.75 -8.68 20.12
C GLY A 118 6.55 -9.15 20.95
N ILE A 119 5.39 -9.42 20.32
CA ILE A 119 4.21 -9.93 21.02
C ILE A 119 4.43 -11.35 21.58
N PHE A 120 5.26 -12.17 20.94
CA PHE A 120 5.58 -13.52 21.41
C PHE A 120 6.71 -13.51 22.44
N ALA A 121 7.64 -12.56 22.33
CA ALA A 121 8.73 -12.41 23.29
C ALA A 121 8.26 -11.80 24.62
N HIS A 122 7.36 -10.81 24.60
CA HIS A 122 6.97 -10.05 25.79
C HIS A 122 5.64 -10.47 26.43
N ASN A 123 4.89 -11.39 25.83
CA ASN A 123 3.68 -11.94 26.44
C ASN A 123 4.07 -13.03 27.46
N PRO A 124 3.62 -12.96 28.73
CA PRO A 124 4.09 -13.88 29.76
C PRO A 124 3.47 -15.29 29.67
N ASP A 125 2.26 -15.44 29.13
CA ASP A 125 1.54 -16.73 29.11
C ASP A 125 1.77 -17.50 27.80
N GLY A 126 2.42 -18.66 27.89
CA GLY A 126 2.67 -19.56 26.75
C GLY A 126 1.39 -20.07 26.10
N LEU A 127 0.31 -20.30 26.87
CA LEU A 127 -0.96 -20.73 26.29
C LEU A 127 -1.58 -19.61 25.45
N ASP A 128 -1.51 -18.37 25.93
CA ASP A 128 -2.00 -17.21 25.20
C ASP A 128 -1.25 -16.98 23.88
N LYS A 129 0.09 -17.14 23.88
CA LYS A 129 0.89 -17.15 22.65
C LYS A 129 0.38 -18.19 21.65
N ALA A 130 0.12 -19.41 22.12
CA ALA A 130 -0.39 -20.48 21.26
C ALA A 130 -1.78 -20.14 20.68
N LEU A 131 -2.68 -19.57 21.49
CA LEU A 131 -4.02 -19.18 21.05
C LEU A 131 -3.97 -18.09 19.97
N ILE A 132 -3.08 -17.10 20.07
CA ILE A 132 -2.91 -16.08 19.01
C ILE A 132 -2.60 -16.74 17.66
N ILE A 133 -1.70 -17.73 17.66
CA ILE A 133 -1.27 -18.45 16.45
C ILE A 133 -2.41 -19.32 15.91
N ILE A 134 -3.06 -20.09 16.78
CA ILE A 134 -4.13 -21.02 16.42
C ILE A 134 -5.36 -20.28 15.89
N ASP A 135 -5.78 -19.21 16.56
CA ASP A 135 -6.93 -18.40 16.14
C ASP A 135 -6.69 -17.74 14.77
N ALA A 136 -5.43 -17.34 14.49
CA ALA A 136 -5.05 -16.70 13.25
C ALA A 136 -4.93 -17.68 12.06
N LEU A 137 -4.25 -18.81 12.26
CA LEU A 137 -3.88 -19.73 11.19
C LEU A 137 -4.86 -20.89 11.02
N GLN A 138 -5.58 -21.26 12.09
CA GLN A 138 -6.46 -22.43 12.16
C GLN A 138 -5.84 -23.69 11.54
N PRO A 139 -4.64 -24.12 12.00
CA PRO A 139 -3.95 -25.27 11.42
C PRO A 139 -4.81 -26.54 11.47
N LYS A 140 -4.44 -27.52 10.64
CA LYS A 140 -5.16 -28.79 10.55
C LYS A 140 -4.20 -29.93 10.85
N GLY A 141 -4.76 -31.04 11.33
CA GLY A 141 -4.01 -32.19 11.77
C GLY A 141 -3.43 -32.04 13.17
N ILE A 142 -2.23 -32.59 13.39
CA ILE A 142 -1.53 -32.56 14.67
C ILE A 142 -0.30 -31.68 14.51
N THR A 143 -0.34 -30.48 15.07
CA THR A 143 0.68 -29.46 14.85
C THR A 143 1.31 -29.03 16.17
N ARG A 144 2.65 -28.95 16.20
CA ARG A 144 3.39 -28.36 17.32
C ARG A 144 3.41 -26.86 17.20
N ILE A 145 3.15 -26.16 18.30
CA ILE A 145 3.26 -24.71 18.37
C ILE A 145 4.51 -24.35 19.14
N ALA A 146 5.38 -23.57 18.51
CA ALA A 146 6.63 -23.08 19.08
C ALA A 146 6.74 -21.56 18.92
N VAL A 147 7.59 -20.95 19.74
CA VAL A 147 7.91 -19.53 19.66
C VAL A 147 9.42 -19.29 19.67
N ASP A 148 9.85 -18.23 19.00
CA ASP A 148 11.15 -17.60 19.29
C ASP A 148 11.00 -16.81 20.59
N LYS A 149 11.54 -17.40 21.67
CA LYS A 149 11.29 -16.98 23.05
C LYS A 149 11.69 -15.53 23.31
N ASP A 150 12.85 -15.12 22.83
CA ASP A 150 13.44 -13.81 23.12
C ASP A 150 13.60 -12.95 21.85
N PHE A 151 12.99 -13.37 20.74
CA PHE A 151 13.14 -12.77 19.43
C PHE A 151 14.61 -12.69 18.97
N THR A 152 15.38 -13.75 19.24
CA THR A 152 16.83 -13.81 19.01
C THR A 152 17.22 -14.51 17.72
N SER A 153 16.28 -15.15 17.02
CA SER A 153 16.55 -15.87 15.77
C SER A 153 17.29 -15.03 14.70
N PRO A 154 17.03 -13.71 14.52
CA PRO A 154 17.80 -12.93 13.55
C PRO A 154 19.29 -12.79 13.94
N HIS A 155 19.59 -12.70 15.24
CA HIS A 155 20.97 -12.61 15.72
C HIS A 155 21.75 -13.91 15.48
N TRP A 156 21.09 -15.06 15.67
CA TRP A 156 21.68 -16.37 15.35
C TRP A 156 21.88 -16.57 13.85
N GLY A 157 20.99 -16.00 13.02
CA GLY A 157 21.18 -15.93 11.58
C GLY A 157 22.49 -15.23 11.20
N VAL A 158 22.78 -14.06 11.79
CA VAL A 158 24.05 -13.35 11.56
C VAL A 158 25.24 -14.14 12.08
N LEU A 159 25.14 -14.75 13.28
CA LEU A 159 26.21 -15.57 13.85
C LEU A 159 26.54 -16.78 12.95
N SER A 160 25.55 -17.36 12.27
CA SER A 160 25.74 -18.55 11.43
C SER A 160 26.73 -18.34 10.28
N GLU A 161 26.95 -17.10 9.85
CA GLU A 161 27.94 -16.76 8.82
C GLU A 161 29.39 -16.91 9.31
N SER A 162 29.63 -16.79 10.62
CA SER A 162 30.96 -16.89 11.22
C SER A 162 31.17 -18.16 12.06
N ASP A 163 30.13 -18.63 12.77
CA ASP A 163 30.14 -19.86 13.57
C ASP A 163 28.78 -20.57 13.52
N ALA A 164 28.60 -21.38 12.47
CA ALA A 164 27.37 -22.13 12.24
C ALA A 164 27.05 -23.14 13.37
N HIS A 165 28.06 -23.75 13.99
CA HIS A 165 27.84 -24.78 15.01
C HIS A 165 27.28 -24.17 16.30
N SER A 166 27.87 -23.06 16.77
CA SER A 166 27.36 -22.32 17.92
C SER A 166 25.98 -21.75 17.64
N ALA A 167 25.74 -21.22 16.43
CA ALA A 167 24.43 -20.69 16.03
C ALA A 167 23.34 -21.78 16.07
N GLU A 168 23.61 -22.97 15.52
CA GLU A 168 22.69 -24.11 15.57
C GLU A 168 22.38 -24.53 17.01
N HIS A 169 23.42 -24.68 17.84
CA HIS A 169 23.26 -25.05 19.24
C HIS A 169 22.40 -24.03 20.00
N LEU A 170 22.65 -22.73 19.82
CA LEU A 170 21.87 -21.66 20.47
C LEU A 170 20.42 -21.61 19.95
N LEU A 171 20.23 -21.83 18.66
CA LEU A 171 18.90 -21.89 18.06
C LEU A 171 18.05 -23.01 18.70
N GLN A 172 18.62 -24.21 18.84
CA GLN A 172 17.92 -25.38 19.39
C GLN A 172 17.74 -25.32 20.91
N SER A 173 18.75 -24.83 21.64
CA SER A 173 18.76 -24.89 23.11
C SER A 173 18.17 -23.68 23.81
N GLN A 174 18.16 -22.50 23.16
CA GLN A 174 17.80 -21.23 23.80
C GLN A 174 16.77 -20.39 23.04
N CYS A 175 16.64 -20.55 21.71
CA CYS A 175 15.75 -19.71 20.91
C CYS A 175 14.35 -20.31 20.75
N ILE A 176 14.24 -21.55 20.28
CA ILE A 176 12.96 -22.18 19.95
C ILE A 176 12.37 -22.89 21.17
N GLU A 177 11.23 -22.40 21.66
CA GLU A 177 10.50 -22.98 22.78
C GLU A 177 9.18 -23.60 22.29
N LEU A 178 8.98 -24.90 22.54
CA LEU A 178 7.71 -25.58 22.28
C LEU A 178 6.72 -25.27 23.41
N ILE A 179 5.55 -24.74 23.06
CA ILE A 179 4.58 -24.22 24.04
C ILE A 179 3.26 -25.00 24.09
N ALA A 180 2.84 -25.63 22.99
CA ALA A 180 1.59 -26.40 22.95
C ALA A 180 1.54 -27.38 21.78
N TRP A 181 0.66 -28.38 21.89
CA TRP A 181 0.16 -29.15 20.76
C TRP A 181 -1.22 -28.65 20.34
N HIS A 182 -1.47 -28.58 19.04
CA HIS A 182 -2.78 -28.31 18.46
C HIS A 182 -3.27 -29.51 17.68
N VAL A 183 -4.53 -29.87 17.85
CA VAL A 183 -5.18 -31.00 17.16
C VAL A 183 -6.49 -30.54 16.56
N ALA A 184 -6.57 -30.55 15.22
CA ALA A 184 -7.77 -30.18 14.48
C ALA A 184 -8.02 -31.16 13.31
N PRO A 185 -9.01 -32.07 13.42
CA PRO A 185 -9.28 -33.05 12.38
C PRO A 185 -9.83 -32.43 11.09
N ILE A 186 -9.48 -33.04 9.95
CA ILE A 186 -10.01 -32.68 8.64
C ILE A 186 -11.23 -33.54 8.34
N PHE A 187 -12.30 -32.90 7.87
CA PHE A 187 -13.51 -33.58 7.40
C PHE A 187 -13.80 -33.20 5.95
N PRO A 188 -13.95 -34.16 5.02
CA PRO A 188 -14.30 -33.89 3.64
C PRO A 188 -15.61 -33.10 3.50
N LYS A 189 -15.73 -32.34 2.40
CA LYS A 189 -16.95 -31.54 2.10
C LYS A 189 -18.20 -32.44 2.18
N GLY A 190 -19.21 -31.98 2.92
CA GLY A 190 -20.47 -32.71 3.16
C GLY A 190 -20.53 -33.57 4.43
N HIS A 191 -19.39 -33.85 5.09
CA HIS A 191 -19.34 -34.69 6.30
C HIS A 191 -19.20 -33.86 7.59
N LYS A 192 -20.22 -33.06 7.92
CA LYS A 192 -20.21 -32.12 9.06
C LYS A 192 -20.46 -32.74 10.45
N LYS A 193 -20.82 -34.02 10.55
CA LYS A 193 -21.18 -34.71 11.82
C LYS A 193 -20.04 -35.50 12.47
N GLY A 194 -18.80 -35.29 12.01
CA GLY A 194 -17.65 -36.00 12.57
C GLY A 194 -17.36 -35.57 14.01
N LYS A 195 -16.82 -36.49 14.81
CA LYS A 195 -16.39 -36.23 16.19
C LYS A 195 -14.94 -36.62 16.40
N LEU A 196 -14.25 -35.86 17.25
CA LEU A 196 -12.92 -36.19 17.75
C LEU A 196 -13.08 -36.90 19.10
N ILE A 197 -12.44 -38.05 19.25
CA ILE A 197 -12.38 -38.78 20.52
C ILE A 197 -10.94 -38.67 21.02
N CYS A 198 -10.77 -38.20 22.24
CA CYS A 198 -9.48 -38.10 22.91
C CYS A 198 -9.55 -38.90 24.22
N THR A 199 -8.74 -39.94 24.32
CA THR A 199 -8.57 -40.75 25.52
C THR A 199 -7.29 -40.33 26.22
N ILE A 200 -7.42 -39.74 27.41
CA ILE A 200 -6.33 -39.19 28.21
C ILE A 200 -5.96 -40.20 29.30
N ASN A 201 -4.70 -40.63 29.30
CA ASN A 201 -4.11 -41.46 30.35
C ASN A 201 -3.14 -40.62 31.18
N LYS A 202 -3.49 -40.40 32.45
CA LYS A 202 -2.66 -39.68 33.42
C LYS A 202 -2.65 -40.45 34.75
N ASP A 203 -1.45 -40.80 35.23
CA ASP A 203 -1.25 -41.49 36.52
C ASP A 203 -2.12 -42.75 36.70
N GLY A 204 -2.30 -43.53 35.62
CA GLY A 204 -3.12 -44.76 35.61
C GLY A 204 -4.63 -44.54 35.59
N LYS A 205 -5.11 -43.29 35.55
CA LYS A 205 -6.52 -42.95 35.31
C LYS A 205 -6.75 -42.62 33.84
N THR A 206 -7.79 -43.22 33.27
CA THR A 206 -8.21 -42.99 31.89
C THR A 206 -9.48 -42.14 31.89
N GLN A 207 -9.46 -41.05 31.13
CA GLN A 207 -10.62 -40.19 30.88
C GLN A 207 -10.84 -40.10 29.37
N GLU A 208 -12.07 -40.32 28.90
CA GLU A 208 -12.45 -40.12 27.50
C GLU A 208 -13.20 -38.80 27.34
N LEU A 209 -12.80 -38.02 26.34
CA LEU A 209 -13.41 -36.77 25.95
C LEU A 209 -13.83 -36.87 24.48
N THR A 210 -15.07 -36.49 24.17
CA THR A 210 -15.57 -36.48 22.78
C THR A 210 -15.95 -35.06 22.40
N LEU A 211 -15.28 -34.51 21.38
CA LEU A 211 -15.60 -33.19 20.82
C LEU A 211 -16.42 -33.29 19.54
N SER A 212 -17.46 -32.48 19.46
CA SER A 212 -18.33 -32.27 18.30
C SER A 212 -17.92 -31.00 17.52
N ALA A 213 -18.51 -30.80 16.34
CA ALA A 213 -18.22 -29.62 15.51
C ALA A 213 -18.51 -28.31 16.26
N GLY A 214 -17.55 -27.37 16.24
CA GLY A 214 -17.63 -26.09 16.93
C GLY A 214 -17.10 -26.08 18.36
N GLU A 215 -16.82 -27.25 18.96
CA GLU A 215 -16.28 -27.34 20.32
C GLU A 215 -14.76 -27.08 20.35
N PHE A 216 -14.28 -26.65 21.51
CA PHE A 216 -12.88 -26.29 21.74
C PHE A 216 -12.52 -26.64 23.19
N GLU A 217 -11.46 -27.41 23.40
CA GLU A 217 -11.03 -27.83 24.74
C GLU A 217 -9.50 -27.69 24.90
N ILE A 218 -9.06 -27.27 26.08
CA ILE A 218 -7.64 -27.18 26.45
C ILE A 218 -7.35 -28.21 27.54
N ILE A 219 -6.51 -29.20 27.21
CA ILE A 219 -5.96 -30.13 28.20
C ILE A 219 -4.70 -29.50 28.80
N PRO A 220 -4.63 -29.30 30.14
CA PRO A 220 -3.53 -28.57 30.77
C PRO A 220 -2.20 -29.33 30.71
N ALA A 221 -1.11 -28.62 30.99
CA ALA A 221 0.23 -29.17 31.10
C ALA A 221 0.34 -30.24 32.22
N GLY A 222 1.35 -31.10 32.12
CA GLY A 222 1.63 -32.24 32.99
C GLY A 222 1.77 -33.54 32.18
N SER A 223 2.63 -34.44 32.69
CA SER A 223 2.93 -35.73 32.05
C SER A 223 1.65 -36.52 31.79
N LYS A 224 1.40 -36.84 30.52
CA LYS A 224 0.22 -37.57 30.05
C LYS A 224 0.50 -38.29 28.74
N SER A 225 -0.24 -39.36 28.50
CA SER A 225 -0.33 -40.01 27.19
C SER A 225 -1.75 -39.90 26.69
N ILE A 226 -1.94 -39.48 25.44
CA ILE A 226 -3.24 -39.37 24.80
C ILE A 226 -3.33 -40.30 23.59
N SER A 227 -4.52 -40.84 23.37
CA SER A 227 -4.90 -41.50 22.12
C SER A 227 -6.03 -40.71 21.47
N LEU A 228 -5.83 -40.36 20.21
CA LEU A 228 -6.75 -39.59 19.39
C LEU A 228 -7.37 -40.52 18.36
N GLY A 229 -8.70 -40.44 18.20
CA GLY A 229 -9.42 -41.16 17.16
C GLY A 229 -10.54 -40.32 16.56
N ILE A 230 -10.88 -40.58 15.30
CA ILE A 230 -11.96 -39.86 14.62
C ILE A 230 -13.17 -40.76 14.37
N LYS A 231 -14.33 -40.32 14.86
CA LYS A 231 -15.62 -40.90 14.50
C LYS A 231 -16.16 -40.25 13.22
N GLY A 232 -16.12 -40.98 12.11
CA GLY A 232 -16.65 -40.56 10.82
C GLY A 232 -15.68 -40.74 9.65
N LYS A 233 -15.86 -39.94 8.60
CA LYS A 233 -14.99 -39.92 7.40
C LYS A 233 -13.85 -38.90 7.48
N GLY A 234 -13.51 -38.42 8.68
CA GLY A 234 -12.38 -37.51 8.86
C GLY A 234 -11.05 -38.23 9.06
N TYR A 235 -9.97 -37.45 9.07
CA TYR A 235 -8.59 -37.89 9.30
C TYR A 235 -7.81 -36.81 10.09
N LEU A 236 -6.78 -37.24 10.82
CA LEU A 236 -5.85 -36.36 11.56
C LEU A 236 -4.58 -36.09 10.76
N ASP A 237 -4.12 -37.09 10.01
CA ASP A 237 -2.95 -37.02 9.14
C ASP A 237 -3.25 -37.85 7.88
N ILE A 238 -2.52 -37.59 6.79
CA ILE A 238 -2.52 -38.37 5.55
C ILE A 238 -2.25 -39.85 5.86
N LYS A 239 -1.50 -40.14 6.93
CA LYS A 239 -1.09 -41.49 7.35
C LYS A 239 -2.15 -42.26 8.15
N GLY A 240 -3.25 -41.66 8.64
CA GLY A 240 -4.26 -42.42 9.39
C GLY A 240 -5.31 -41.63 10.18
N LYS A 241 -6.28 -42.37 10.74
CA LYS A 241 -7.39 -41.84 11.56
C LYS A 241 -7.09 -41.74 13.05
N ASP A 242 -6.14 -42.54 13.53
CA ASP A 242 -5.81 -42.67 14.94
C ASP A 242 -4.34 -42.30 15.16
N SER A 243 -4.04 -41.62 16.26
CA SER A 243 -2.68 -41.20 16.63
C SER A 243 -2.51 -41.23 18.15
N SER A 244 -1.30 -41.48 18.63
CA SER A 244 -0.98 -41.46 20.06
C SER A 244 0.18 -40.50 20.32
N LEU A 245 0.06 -39.70 21.37
CA LEU A 245 1.07 -38.71 21.76
C LEU A 245 1.36 -38.83 23.26
N ALA A 246 2.64 -38.80 23.63
CA ALA A 246 3.08 -38.62 25.01
C ALA A 246 3.74 -37.25 25.13
N THR A 247 3.28 -36.44 26.07
CA THR A 247 3.74 -35.05 26.22
C THR A 247 3.46 -34.52 27.62
N ASP A 248 4.27 -33.56 28.07
CA ASP A 248 4.04 -32.74 29.26
C ASP A 248 3.41 -31.38 28.90
N LEU A 249 3.59 -30.90 27.68
CA LEU A 249 2.96 -29.67 27.16
C LEU A 249 1.42 -29.71 27.16
N PRO A 250 0.74 -28.55 27.20
CA PRO A 250 -0.70 -28.48 27.01
C PRO A 250 -1.12 -28.92 25.59
N ILE A 251 -2.33 -29.44 25.46
CA ILE A 251 -2.89 -29.94 24.20
C ILE A 251 -4.22 -29.21 23.94
N ILE A 252 -4.32 -28.56 22.79
CA ILE A 252 -5.48 -27.79 22.35
C ILE A 252 -6.23 -28.61 21.31
N LEU A 253 -7.45 -29.00 21.64
CA LEU A 253 -8.34 -29.74 20.74
C LEU A 253 -9.33 -28.75 20.11
N ASP A 254 -9.28 -28.58 18.79
CA ASP A 254 -10.04 -27.55 18.09
C ASP A 254 -10.93 -28.13 16.99
N MET A 255 -12.25 -28.05 17.20
CA MET A 255 -13.28 -28.43 16.22
C MET A 255 -13.98 -27.21 15.61
N ARG A 256 -13.50 -25.99 15.88
CA ARG A 256 -14.03 -24.75 15.31
C ARG A 256 -13.67 -24.64 13.82
N LYS A 257 -14.50 -23.93 13.06
CA LYS A 257 -14.30 -23.72 11.61
C LYS A 257 -14.81 -22.35 11.19
N GLY A 258 -14.13 -21.76 10.20
CA GLY A 258 -14.56 -20.50 9.60
C GLY A 258 -14.20 -19.31 10.46
N GLU A 259 -15.10 -18.34 10.60
CA GLU A 259 -14.91 -17.25 11.55
C GLU A 259 -15.07 -17.77 12.98
N ILE A 260 -13.97 -17.72 13.72
CA ILE A 260 -13.88 -18.23 15.08
C ILE A 260 -14.32 -17.14 16.06
N ALA A 261 -15.24 -17.49 16.95
CA ALA A 261 -15.56 -16.67 18.11
C ALA A 261 -14.43 -16.74 19.15
N PRO A 262 -14.12 -15.64 19.84
CA PRO A 262 -13.12 -15.63 20.89
C PRO A 262 -13.54 -16.56 22.02
N ILE A 263 -12.55 -17.18 22.65
CA ILE A 263 -12.77 -17.90 23.90
C ILE A 263 -12.98 -16.85 24.98
N LYS A 264 -14.21 -16.73 25.50
CA LYS A 264 -14.52 -15.83 26.61
C LYS A 264 -13.70 -16.26 27.84
N ARG A 265 -12.58 -15.61 28.09
CA ARG A 265 -11.88 -15.70 29.39
C ARG A 265 -12.66 -14.84 30.38
N ALA A 266 -12.84 -15.32 31.60
CA ALA A 266 -13.34 -14.49 32.69
C ALA A 266 -12.31 -13.37 32.91
N SER A 267 -12.64 -12.12 32.61
CA SER A 267 -11.73 -11.01 32.91
C SER A 267 -11.57 -10.90 34.42
N SER A 268 -10.34 -10.82 34.90
CA SER A 268 -10.07 -10.51 36.30
C SER A 268 -10.15 -9.01 36.51
N ALA A 269 -11.20 -8.60 37.22
CA ALA A 269 -11.40 -7.33 37.91
C ALA A 269 -11.84 -6.09 37.08
N PRO A 270 -12.53 -5.12 37.73
CA PRO A 270 -13.02 -3.90 37.09
C PRO A 270 -11.88 -2.93 36.81
N GLU A 271 -11.94 -2.33 35.63
CA GLU A 271 -10.99 -1.35 35.09
C GLU A 271 -10.80 -0.13 36.01
N ALA A 272 -9.56 0.14 36.41
CA ALA A 272 -9.16 1.52 36.62
C ALA A 272 -8.96 2.15 35.23
N THR A 273 -9.56 3.32 34.99
CA THR A 273 -9.29 4.12 33.80
C THR A 273 -7.82 4.54 33.83
N HIS A 274 -6.96 3.77 33.16
CA HIS A 274 -5.58 4.17 32.95
C HIS A 274 -5.57 5.15 31.77
N PRO A 275 -5.13 6.41 31.96
CA PRO A 275 -4.96 7.30 30.83
C PRO A 275 -3.92 6.70 29.89
N THR A 276 -4.24 6.62 28.60
CA THR A 276 -3.27 6.26 27.57
C THR A 276 -2.08 7.22 27.68
N THR A 277 -0.95 6.75 28.18
CA THR A 277 0.22 7.59 28.37
C THR A 277 0.86 7.79 27.00
N LEU A 278 0.60 8.93 26.36
CA LEU A 278 1.34 9.28 25.15
C LEU A 278 2.83 9.28 25.45
N HIS A 279 3.62 8.78 24.50
CA HIS A 279 5.06 9.02 24.51
C HIS A 279 5.30 10.53 24.52
N LYS A 280 5.82 11.03 25.64
CA LYS A 280 6.23 12.42 25.77
C LYS A 280 7.50 12.62 24.95
N ALA A 281 7.35 12.92 23.66
CA ALA A 281 8.42 13.57 22.93
C ALA A 281 8.70 14.93 23.61
N GLU A 282 9.96 15.31 23.74
CA GLU A 282 10.35 16.65 24.18
C GLU A 282 9.98 17.67 23.08
N LEU A 283 8.69 18.00 23.00
CA LEU A 283 8.15 18.97 22.06
C LEU A 283 8.65 20.36 22.44
N THR A 284 9.74 20.81 21.81
CA THR A 284 10.34 22.12 22.04
C THR A 284 10.41 22.89 20.73
N ILE A 285 10.09 24.19 20.77
CA ILE A 285 10.28 25.07 19.63
C ILE A 285 11.76 25.44 19.56
N SER A 286 12.42 25.14 18.44
CA SER A 286 13.85 25.43 18.26
C SER A 286 14.13 26.93 18.32
N THR A 287 15.38 27.27 18.63
CA THR A 287 15.86 28.64 18.40
C THR A 287 15.81 28.99 16.91
N GLN A 288 15.82 30.28 16.61
CA GLN A 288 15.78 30.77 15.24
C GLN A 288 17.12 30.48 14.56
N MET A 289 17.07 29.72 13.46
CA MET A 289 18.26 29.30 12.71
C MET A 289 17.98 29.27 11.21
N PRO A 290 19.02 29.37 10.36
CA PRO A 290 18.89 29.15 8.93
C PRO A 290 18.36 27.73 8.64
N ARG A 291 17.38 27.65 7.75
CA ARG A 291 16.72 26.43 7.27
C ARG A 291 16.74 26.42 5.75
N ARG A 292 16.63 25.22 5.18
CA ARG A 292 16.54 25.02 3.74
C ARG A 292 15.24 24.29 3.40
N ARG A 293 14.53 24.80 2.39
CA ARG A 293 13.36 24.16 1.78
C ARG A 293 13.74 23.76 0.36
N ASN A 294 13.76 22.46 0.11
CA ASN A 294 14.06 21.92 -1.22
C ASN A 294 12.72 21.54 -1.87
N ILE A 295 12.41 22.18 -2.99
CA ILE A 295 11.22 21.91 -3.77
C ILE A 295 11.68 21.06 -4.95
N LEU A 296 11.33 19.77 -4.91
CA LEU A 296 11.62 18.81 -5.97
C LEU A 296 10.37 18.64 -6.83
N LEU A 297 10.51 18.84 -8.13
CA LEU A 297 9.46 18.58 -9.09
C LEU A 297 9.38 17.06 -9.32
N PRO A 298 8.18 16.46 -9.32
CA PRO A 298 8.04 15.00 -9.47
C PRO A 298 8.38 14.51 -10.89
N TYR A 299 8.40 15.42 -11.86
CA TYR A 299 8.86 15.23 -13.24
C TYR A 299 9.32 16.59 -13.78
N LYS A 300 9.98 16.60 -14.94
CA LYS A 300 10.49 17.83 -15.56
C LYS A 300 9.40 18.89 -15.66
N GLY A 301 9.67 20.08 -15.14
CA GLY A 301 8.76 21.22 -15.09
C GLY A 301 9.48 22.53 -15.33
N GLU A 302 8.91 23.66 -14.91
CA GLU A 302 9.53 24.99 -15.06
C GLU A 302 9.91 25.55 -13.69
N THR A 303 11.16 26.00 -13.54
CA THR A 303 11.63 26.78 -12.37
C THR A 303 11.59 28.28 -12.68
N ARG A 304 11.01 29.11 -11.80
CA ARG A 304 10.67 30.52 -12.10
C ARG A 304 11.64 31.58 -11.55
N TYR A 305 12.75 31.19 -10.94
CA TYR A 305 13.70 32.11 -10.31
C TYR A 305 15.15 31.66 -10.51
N ALA A 306 16.06 32.64 -10.58
CA ALA A 306 17.51 32.41 -10.59
C ALA A 306 18.10 32.43 -9.17
N THR A 307 19.26 31.82 -9.01
CA THR A 307 20.03 31.84 -7.75
C THR A 307 20.25 33.27 -7.25
N GLY A 308 20.02 33.50 -5.95
CA GLY A 308 20.12 34.80 -5.30
C GLY A 308 18.85 35.65 -5.31
N ALA A 309 17.81 35.25 -6.05
CA ALA A 309 16.53 35.96 -6.06
C ALA A 309 15.82 35.86 -4.70
N LYS A 310 15.13 36.94 -4.29
CA LYS A 310 14.26 36.94 -3.11
C LYS A 310 12.86 36.47 -3.49
N VAL A 311 12.23 35.69 -2.62
CA VAL A 311 10.88 35.16 -2.81
C VAL A 311 10.02 35.41 -1.57
N ASN A 312 8.73 35.64 -1.79
CA ASN A 312 7.70 35.73 -0.76
C ASN A 312 6.92 34.43 -0.66
N ALA A 313 6.23 34.21 0.46
CA ALA A 313 5.51 32.97 0.72
C ALA A 313 4.49 32.55 -0.37
N ARG A 314 3.83 33.51 -1.03
CA ARG A 314 2.84 33.24 -2.08
C ARG A 314 3.42 33.13 -3.49
N ASP A 315 4.72 33.38 -3.65
CA ASP A 315 5.36 33.34 -4.96
C ASP A 315 5.42 31.89 -5.46
N ILE A 316 4.96 31.65 -6.69
CA ILE A 316 5.07 30.35 -7.35
C ILE A 316 6.46 30.20 -7.93
N VAL A 317 7.26 29.35 -7.30
CA VAL A 317 8.69 29.19 -7.61
C VAL A 317 8.97 28.09 -8.63
N ALA A 318 8.06 27.13 -8.76
CA ALA A 318 8.12 26.10 -9.79
C ALA A 318 6.72 25.66 -10.22
N VAL A 319 6.58 25.14 -11.45
CA VAL A 319 5.30 24.68 -12.01
C VAL A 319 5.50 23.45 -12.90
N ASN A 320 4.69 22.41 -12.67
CA ASN A 320 4.52 21.33 -13.64
C ASN A 320 3.22 21.58 -14.41
N ARG A 321 3.33 22.10 -15.63
CA ARG A 321 2.17 22.54 -16.44
C ARG A 321 1.37 21.39 -17.03
N PHE A 322 2.05 20.33 -17.41
CA PHE A 322 1.48 19.15 -18.05
C PHE A 322 1.41 18.01 -17.05
N ASN A 323 0.66 16.97 -17.37
CA ASN A 323 0.67 15.74 -16.58
C ASN A 323 2.05 15.07 -16.66
N PRO A 324 2.39 14.10 -15.80
CA PRO A 324 3.61 13.30 -15.98
C PRO A 324 3.66 12.69 -17.38
N PRO A 325 4.81 12.70 -18.08
CA PRO A 325 4.95 12.08 -19.38
C PRO A 325 4.71 10.57 -19.26
N ARG A 326 3.93 10.01 -20.19
CA ARG A 326 3.73 8.56 -20.25
C ARG A 326 5.02 7.86 -20.64
N LEU A 327 5.22 6.65 -20.10
CA LEU A 327 6.25 5.74 -20.56
C LEU A 327 5.62 4.67 -21.46
N PHE A 328 6.17 4.52 -22.65
CA PHE A 328 5.81 3.49 -23.62
C PHE A 328 6.86 2.39 -23.58
N ILE A 329 6.43 1.14 -23.39
CA ILE A 329 7.31 -0.03 -23.52
C ILE A 329 7.02 -0.65 -24.89
N VAL A 330 7.98 -0.52 -25.80
CA VAL A 330 7.88 -1.05 -27.17
C VAL A 330 8.69 -2.34 -27.26
N ASP A 331 7.98 -3.42 -27.61
CA ASP A 331 8.56 -4.73 -27.91
C ASP A 331 8.28 -5.10 -29.38
N GLY A 332 9.29 -4.95 -30.23
CA GLY A 332 9.24 -5.43 -31.62
C GLY A 332 10.04 -6.70 -31.86
N MET A 333 10.73 -7.21 -30.83
CA MET A 333 11.77 -8.23 -30.95
C MET A 333 11.30 -9.62 -30.56
N ARG A 334 10.28 -9.73 -29.71
CA ARG A 334 9.75 -11.02 -29.22
C ARG A 334 9.32 -11.98 -30.34
N ARG A 335 8.86 -11.46 -31.49
CA ARG A 335 8.47 -12.25 -32.66
C ARG A 335 9.62 -13.02 -33.32
N PHE A 336 10.87 -12.67 -33.02
CA PHE A 336 12.08 -13.36 -33.53
C PHE A 336 12.65 -14.39 -32.53
N GLY A 337 11.98 -14.59 -31.38
CA GLY A 337 12.41 -15.53 -30.34
C GLY A 337 13.53 -14.97 -29.46
N LYS A 338 14.34 -15.85 -28.87
CA LYS A 338 15.48 -15.46 -28.02
C LYS A 338 16.63 -14.99 -28.91
N LEU A 339 16.93 -13.70 -28.85
CA LEU A 339 18.04 -13.07 -29.57
C LEU A 339 19.23 -12.87 -28.64
N ASP A 340 20.44 -12.88 -29.19
CA ASP A 340 21.65 -12.57 -28.45
C ASP A 340 21.81 -11.07 -28.21
N SER A 341 22.43 -10.71 -27.09
CA SER A 341 22.57 -9.33 -26.65
C SER A 341 23.54 -8.50 -27.51
N GLU A 342 24.57 -9.11 -28.12
CA GLU A 342 25.48 -8.40 -29.03
C GLU A 342 24.79 -8.09 -30.36
N LEU A 343 24.08 -9.07 -30.92
CA LEU A 343 23.25 -8.89 -32.11
C LEU A 343 22.22 -7.76 -31.93
N LEU A 344 21.57 -7.70 -30.77
CA LEU A 344 20.61 -6.65 -30.45
C LEU A 344 21.27 -5.26 -30.41
N ARG A 345 22.48 -5.15 -29.87
CA ARG A 345 23.23 -3.87 -29.86
C ARG A 345 23.54 -3.35 -31.25
N GLU A 346 23.87 -4.23 -32.20
CA GLU A 346 24.14 -3.87 -33.59
C GLU A 346 22.85 -3.56 -34.39
N ALA A 347 21.75 -4.22 -34.03
CA ALA A 347 20.47 -4.08 -34.72
C ALA A 347 19.77 -2.74 -34.41
N PHE A 348 19.87 -2.22 -33.18
CA PHE A 348 19.25 -0.94 -32.82
C PHE A 348 19.84 0.23 -33.60
N LYS A 349 18.96 1.06 -34.18
CA LYS A 349 19.32 2.28 -34.94
C LYS A 349 19.14 3.56 -34.12
N VAL A 350 18.46 3.47 -32.98
CA VAL A 350 18.24 4.57 -32.03
C VAL A 350 19.10 4.39 -30.78
N LYS A 351 19.39 5.50 -30.11
CA LYS A 351 20.15 5.55 -28.85
C LYS A 351 19.32 6.21 -27.75
N VAL A 352 19.72 5.97 -26.50
CA VAL A 352 19.15 6.67 -25.34
C VAL A 352 19.34 8.18 -25.52
N GLY A 353 18.25 8.94 -25.39
CA GLY A 353 18.17 10.37 -25.61
C GLY A 353 17.54 10.79 -26.94
N ASP A 354 17.53 9.91 -27.96
CA ASP A 354 17.00 10.22 -29.29
C ASP A 354 15.47 10.43 -29.24
N GLU A 355 14.97 11.34 -30.07
CA GLU A 355 13.54 11.48 -30.34
C GLU A 355 13.17 10.61 -31.55
N ALA A 356 12.22 9.70 -31.34
CA ALA A 356 11.76 8.79 -32.37
C ALA A 356 10.27 9.06 -32.64
N ASP A 357 9.97 9.42 -33.90
CA ASP A 357 8.60 9.62 -34.36
C ASP A 357 7.94 8.29 -34.77
N TYR A 358 6.66 8.34 -35.13
CA TYR A 358 5.93 7.21 -35.69
C TYR A 358 6.63 6.65 -36.93
N ASP A 359 6.62 5.33 -37.06
CA ASP A 359 7.15 4.58 -38.20
C ASP A 359 8.67 4.72 -38.44
N VAL A 360 9.39 5.39 -37.53
CA VAL A 360 10.86 5.40 -37.53
C VAL A 360 11.38 3.99 -37.22
N VAL A 361 12.43 3.55 -37.91
CA VAL A 361 13.04 2.24 -37.68
C VAL A 361 13.80 2.28 -36.35
N LEU A 362 13.28 1.61 -35.32
CA LEU A 362 13.97 1.45 -34.02
C LEU A 362 15.15 0.50 -34.15
N ALA A 363 14.97 -0.57 -34.92
CA ALA A 363 15.98 -1.58 -35.13
C ALA A 363 15.78 -2.31 -36.46
N GLU A 364 16.87 -2.85 -36.99
CA GLU A 364 16.89 -3.65 -38.21
C GLU A 364 17.78 -4.88 -37.98
N LEU A 365 17.16 -6.05 -38.02
CA LEU A 365 17.85 -7.33 -37.81
C LEU A 365 18.48 -7.82 -39.13
N PRO A 366 19.64 -8.49 -39.08
CA PRO A 366 20.17 -9.20 -40.24
C PRO A 366 19.28 -10.39 -40.60
N ASP A 367 19.33 -10.81 -41.86
CA ASP A 367 18.56 -11.96 -42.33
C ASP A 367 19.06 -13.26 -41.66
N ASN A 368 18.12 -14.09 -41.21
CA ASN A 368 18.40 -15.40 -40.62
C ASN A 368 17.69 -16.50 -41.43
N PRO A 369 18.44 -17.41 -42.09
CA PRO A 369 17.86 -18.47 -42.91
C PRO A 369 16.91 -19.42 -42.15
N ASN A 370 17.06 -19.52 -40.83
CA ASN A 370 16.26 -20.40 -39.98
C ASN A 370 14.89 -19.80 -39.59
N TRP A 371 14.62 -18.54 -39.95
CA TRP A 371 13.33 -17.91 -39.69
C TRP A 371 12.32 -18.16 -40.81
N PRO A 372 11.03 -18.33 -40.48
CA PRO A 372 9.95 -18.34 -41.46
C PRO A 372 9.98 -17.12 -42.40
N GLY A 373 9.67 -17.33 -43.69
CA GLY A 373 9.77 -16.29 -44.72
C GLY A 373 8.96 -15.02 -44.44
N TYR A 374 7.85 -15.11 -43.71
CA TYR A 374 7.08 -13.93 -43.33
C TYR A 374 7.80 -13.01 -42.32
N LEU A 375 8.68 -13.56 -41.46
CA LEU A 375 9.52 -12.78 -40.54
C LEU A 375 10.70 -12.14 -41.28
N ARG A 376 11.29 -12.88 -42.23
CA ARG A 376 12.37 -12.39 -43.10
C ARG A 376 11.94 -11.22 -44.00
N ASN A 377 10.65 -11.10 -44.28
CA ASN A 377 10.07 -9.96 -44.99
C ASN A 377 9.77 -8.75 -44.07
N SER A 378 9.99 -8.86 -42.75
CA SER A 378 9.68 -7.82 -41.75
C SER A 378 10.82 -7.63 -40.74
N LEU A 379 12.07 -7.61 -41.23
CA LEU A 379 13.28 -7.45 -40.39
C LEU A 379 13.39 -6.08 -39.71
N LYS A 380 12.63 -5.08 -40.20
CA LYS A 380 12.55 -3.76 -39.59
C LYS A 380 11.52 -3.74 -38.47
N VAL A 381 11.94 -3.22 -37.33
CA VAL A 381 11.07 -2.88 -36.21
C VAL A 381 10.77 -1.39 -36.29
N LEU A 382 9.52 -1.06 -36.59
CA LEU A 382 9.05 0.32 -36.68
C LEU A 382 8.56 0.79 -35.31
N ASN A 383 8.76 2.08 -35.03
CA ASN A 383 8.31 2.72 -33.82
C ASN A 383 6.80 2.97 -33.86
N PRO A 384 6.00 2.38 -32.95
CA PRO A 384 4.55 2.55 -32.97
C PRO A 384 4.07 3.85 -32.33
N VAL A 385 4.95 4.60 -31.65
CA VAL A 385 4.61 5.78 -30.84
C VAL A 385 5.63 6.89 -31.03
N ARG A 386 5.21 8.15 -30.95
CA ARG A 386 6.16 9.28 -30.88
C ARG A 386 6.67 9.45 -29.45
N GLY A 387 7.98 9.44 -29.24
CA GLY A 387 8.58 9.57 -27.92
C GLY A 387 10.09 9.78 -27.90
N ARG A 388 10.65 10.12 -26.74
CA ARG A 388 12.09 10.16 -26.49
C ARG A 388 12.56 8.83 -25.92
N VAL A 389 13.63 8.24 -26.44
CA VAL A 389 14.17 6.97 -25.94
C VAL A 389 14.82 7.18 -24.57
N GLU A 390 14.24 6.61 -23.52
CA GLU A 390 14.77 6.67 -22.15
C GLU A 390 15.72 5.51 -21.87
N PHE A 391 15.34 4.28 -22.29
CA PHE A 391 16.12 3.09 -22.03
C PHE A 391 15.98 2.05 -23.15
N ILE A 392 17.05 1.28 -23.36
CA ILE A 392 17.07 0.12 -24.26
C ILE A 392 17.59 -1.09 -23.46
N TYR A 393 16.76 -2.13 -23.35
CA TYR A 393 17.14 -3.39 -22.72
C TYR A 393 17.68 -4.36 -23.77
N TYR A 394 19.00 -4.40 -23.93
CA TYR A 394 19.66 -5.24 -24.92
C TYR A 394 19.51 -6.75 -24.70
N ASN A 395 19.08 -7.21 -23.51
CA ASN A 395 18.88 -8.64 -23.25
C ASN A 395 17.52 -9.15 -23.74
N THR A 396 16.54 -8.25 -23.87
CA THR A 396 15.16 -8.58 -24.23
C THR A 396 14.71 -7.90 -25.52
N GLY A 397 15.43 -6.88 -25.97
CA GLY A 397 15.07 -6.06 -27.13
C GLY A 397 13.96 -5.04 -26.84
N LEU A 398 13.68 -4.75 -25.56
CA LEU A 398 12.68 -3.75 -25.17
C LEU A 398 13.23 -2.33 -25.27
N VAL A 399 12.42 -1.41 -25.80
CA VAL A 399 12.71 0.03 -25.82
C VAL A 399 11.69 0.74 -24.96
N VAL A 400 12.14 1.57 -24.02
CA VAL A 400 11.29 2.45 -23.22
C VAL A 400 11.38 3.85 -23.78
N LEU A 401 10.25 4.41 -24.21
CA LEU A 401 10.16 5.79 -24.67
C LEU A 401 9.31 6.63 -23.71
N SER A 402 9.71 7.86 -23.44
CA SER A 402 8.86 8.85 -22.77
C SER A 402 8.07 9.67 -23.79
N GLU A 403 6.86 10.08 -23.44
CA GLU A 403 6.01 10.94 -24.25
C GLU A 403 6.64 12.33 -24.44
N ILE A 404 6.66 12.82 -25.68
CA ILE A 404 7.05 14.20 -25.98
C ILE A 404 5.84 15.11 -25.72
N GLN A 405 5.96 16.01 -24.74
CA GLN A 405 4.86 16.87 -24.29
C GLN A 405 4.93 18.27 -24.91
N ASP A 406 4.54 18.37 -26.19
CA ASP A 406 4.46 19.64 -26.95
C ASP A 406 3.02 20.18 -27.03
N TYR A 407 2.30 20.09 -25.92
CA TYR A 407 0.87 20.37 -25.86
C TYR A 407 0.57 21.86 -26.05
N SER A 408 -0.30 22.16 -27.02
CA SER A 408 -0.80 23.52 -27.22
C SER A 408 -2.03 23.77 -26.37
N VAL A 409 -1.96 24.81 -25.53
CA VAL A 409 -3.13 25.38 -24.83
C VAL A 409 -4.02 26.15 -25.81
N LYS A 410 -3.45 26.66 -26.91
CA LYS A 410 -4.19 27.32 -27.98
C LYS A 410 -4.95 26.28 -28.80
N PRO A 411 -6.25 26.48 -29.09
CA PRO A 411 -7.03 25.55 -29.90
C PRO A 411 -6.48 25.47 -31.31
N ILE A 412 -6.29 24.24 -31.77
CA ILE A 412 -5.89 23.92 -33.15
C ILE A 412 -7.13 23.43 -33.88
N THR A 413 -7.47 24.10 -34.98
CA THR A 413 -8.62 23.75 -35.81
C THR A 413 -8.19 22.84 -36.96
N ILE A 414 -8.84 21.68 -37.07
CA ILE A 414 -8.62 20.66 -38.10
C ILE A 414 -9.81 20.67 -39.06
N LYS A 415 -9.55 20.80 -40.36
CA LYS A 415 -10.58 20.72 -41.42
C LYS A 415 -10.92 19.28 -41.78
N VAL A 416 -11.61 18.59 -40.87
CA VAL A 416 -11.94 17.16 -40.98
C VAL A 416 -12.75 16.83 -42.25
N ALA A 417 -13.69 17.69 -42.65
CA ALA A 417 -14.50 17.48 -43.85
C ALA A 417 -13.66 17.39 -45.13
N GLU A 418 -12.67 18.26 -45.25
CA GLU A 418 -11.75 18.34 -46.38
C GLU A 418 -10.85 17.09 -46.43
N LEU A 419 -10.26 16.71 -45.29
CA LEU A 419 -9.35 15.57 -45.19
C LEU A 419 -10.05 14.20 -45.41
N LEU A 420 -11.34 14.09 -45.05
CA LEU A 420 -12.15 12.89 -45.29
C LEU A 420 -12.80 12.84 -46.68
N GLY A 421 -12.84 13.96 -47.41
CA GLY A 421 -13.55 14.08 -48.68
C GLY A 421 -15.08 13.96 -48.54
N VAL A 422 -15.67 14.45 -47.44
CA VAL A 422 -17.11 14.35 -47.17
C VAL A 422 -17.74 15.73 -46.91
N PRO A 423 -19.05 15.93 -47.17
CA PRO A 423 -19.72 17.19 -46.85
C PRO A 423 -19.66 17.52 -45.34
N PRO A 424 -19.48 18.80 -44.94
CA PRO A 424 -19.42 19.22 -43.53
C PRO A 424 -20.52 18.65 -42.63
N LYS A 425 -21.77 18.63 -43.10
CA LYS A 425 -22.91 18.09 -42.34
C LYS A 425 -22.82 16.60 -42.00
N ARG A 426 -21.92 15.85 -42.67
CA ARG A 426 -21.77 14.40 -42.49
C ARG A 426 -20.56 14.00 -41.66
N ILE A 427 -19.69 14.94 -41.26
CA ILE A 427 -18.45 14.60 -40.53
C ILE A 427 -18.73 13.81 -39.24
N GLY A 428 -19.79 14.15 -38.50
CA GLY A 428 -20.12 13.50 -37.23
C GLY A 428 -20.37 12.00 -37.33
N ARG A 429 -20.74 11.48 -38.52
CA ARG A 429 -20.94 10.04 -38.76
C ARG A 429 -19.63 9.25 -38.90
N TYR A 430 -18.55 9.95 -39.18
CA TYR A 430 -17.23 9.36 -39.46
C TYR A 430 -16.21 9.67 -38.37
N MET A 431 -16.60 10.46 -37.36
CA MET A 431 -15.81 10.71 -36.16
C MET A 431 -15.75 9.44 -35.32
N GLU A 432 -14.53 9.04 -34.95
CA GLU A 432 -14.29 7.96 -33.97
C GLU A 432 -14.18 8.52 -32.55
N ARG A 433 -13.99 9.84 -32.42
CA ARG A 433 -13.87 10.59 -31.16
C ARG A 433 -14.83 11.78 -31.13
N GLN A 434 -15.37 12.10 -29.96
CA GLN A 434 -16.39 13.14 -29.77
C GLN A 434 -15.86 14.30 -28.91
N PRO A 435 -16.53 15.47 -28.91
CA PRO A 435 -16.23 16.53 -27.95
C PRO A 435 -16.25 16.02 -26.51
N GLY A 436 -15.20 16.31 -25.76
CA GLY A 436 -14.91 15.77 -24.43
C GLY A 436 -13.86 14.66 -24.43
N ASP A 437 -13.63 13.97 -25.57
CA ASP A 437 -12.63 12.91 -25.64
C ASP A 437 -11.21 13.48 -25.67
N PHE A 438 -10.32 12.83 -24.91
CA PHE A 438 -8.88 13.06 -24.98
C PHE A 438 -8.27 12.20 -26.08
N VAL A 439 -7.46 12.82 -26.95
CA VAL A 439 -6.82 12.17 -28.11
C VAL A 439 -5.32 12.45 -28.13
N PHE A 440 -4.53 11.49 -28.59
CA PHE A 440 -3.08 11.61 -28.71
C PHE A 440 -2.66 12.08 -30.09
N SER A 441 -1.53 12.80 -30.18
CA SER A 441 -0.93 13.13 -31.48
C SER A 441 -0.71 11.85 -32.29
N GLY A 442 -1.13 11.84 -33.56
CA GLY A 442 -1.08 10.67 -34.45
C GLY A 442 -2.28 9.72 -34.33
N GLU A 443 -3.10 9.82 -33.29
CA GLU A 443 -4.30 8.98 -33.13
C GLU A 443 -5.35 9.31 -34.21
N THR A 444 -6.02 8.29 -34.74
CA THR A 444 -7.12 8.49 -35.69
C THR A 444 -8.34 9.05 -34.97
N ILE A 445 -8.79 10.24 -35.36
CA ILE A 445 -9.97 10.90 -34.80
C ILE A 445 -11.20 10.74 -35.68
N ALA A 446 -11.01 10.48 -36.97
CA ALA A 446 -12.08 10.21 -37.91
C ALA A 446 -11.60 9.32 -39.06
N ARG A 447 -12.48 8.47 -39.57
CA ARG A 447 -12.18 7.55 -40.67
C ARG A 447 -13.35 7.41 -41.62
N HIS A 448 -13.04 7.43 -42.92
CA HIS A 448 -14.02 7.21 -43.98
C HIS A 448 -13.47 6.21 -44.98
N LYS A 449 -14.23 5.14 -45.23
CA LYS A 449 -13.96 4.20 -46.31
C LYS A 449 -14.66 4.69 -47.58
N GLY A 450 -13.88 5.01 -48.60
CA GLY A 450 -14.41 5.39 -49.91
C GLY A 450 -15.20 4.26 -50.59
N ASN A 451 -16.01 4.62 -51.56
CA ASN A 451 -16.92 3.69 -52.21
C ASN A 451 -16.16 2.75 -53.18
N PHE A 452 -16.36 1.44 -53.04
CA PHE A 452 -15.55 0.39 -53.69
C PHE A 452 -15.51 0.48 -55.24
N LYS A 453 -16.52 1.09 -55.86
CA LYS A 453 -16.63 1.24 -57.33
C LYS A 453 -15.94 2.50 -57.89
N THR A 454 -15.69 3.53 -57.08
CA THR A 454 -15.23 4.85 -57.57
C THR A 454 -13.95 5.34 -56.91
N ASN A 455 -13.74 5.02 -55.63
CA ASN A 455 -12.49 5.31 -54.93
C ASN A 455 -12.40 4.41 -53.68
N PRO A 456 -11.72 3.26 -53.74
CA PRO A 456 -11.64 2.31 -52.63
C PRO A 456 -10.70 2.75 -51.48
N ALA A 457 -10.12 3.96 -51.56
CA ALA A 457 -9.18 4.46 -50.56
C ALA A 457 -9.84 4.65 -49.17
N TYR A 458 -9.08 4.33 -48.13
CA TYR A 458 -9.41 4.68 -46.76
C TYR A 458 -8.80 6.04 -46.44
N HIS A 459 -9.64 6.99 -46.01
CA HIS A 459 -9.21 8.28 -45.51
C HIS A 459 -9.18 8.24 -43.99
N PHE A 460 -8.04 8.61 -43.42
CA PHE A 460 -7.84 8.72 -41.98
C PHE A 460 -7.50 10.17 -41.66
N VAL A 461 -8.19 10.74 -40.69
CA VAL A 461 -7.80 12.01 -40.08
C VAL A 461 -7.17 11.69 -38.75
N ARG A 462 -5.91 12.09 -38.59
CA ARG A 462 -5.15 11.92 -37.34
C ARG A 462 -5.11 13.24 -36.58
N ALA A 463 -5.08 13.18 -35.25
CA ALA A 463 -4.87 14.35 -34.42
C ALA A 463 -3.43 14.88 -34.63
N PRO A 464 -3.25 16.19 -34.91
CA PRO A 464 -1.91 16.77 -35.06
C PRO A 464 -1.18 16.88 -33.72
N ASN A 465 -1.91 17.21 -32.64
CA ASN A 465 -1.37 17.38 -31.29
C ASN A 465 -2.23 16.62 -30.29
N THR A 466 -1.61 16.20 -29.18
CA THR A 466 -2.31 15.62 -28.04
C THR A 466 -3.17 16.68 -27.34
N GLY A 467 -4.41 16.32 -27.00
CA GLY A 467 -5.32 17.22 -26.29
C GLY A 467 -6.75 16.70 -26.24
N THR A 468 -7.67 17.52 -25.74
CA THR A 468 -9.10 17.23 -25.68
C THR A 468 -9.79 17.84 -26.88
N ILE A 469 -10.69 17.09 -27.52
CA ILE A 469 -11.60 17.64 -28.53
C ILE A 469 -12.58 18.56 -27.81
N THR A 470 -12.49 19.86 -28.04
CA THR A 470 -13.36 20.84 -27.37
C THR A 470 -14.57 21.22 -28.19
N ASN A 471 -14.48 21.13 -29.52
CA ASN A 471 -15.56 21.54 -30.40
C ASN A 471 -15.59 20.72 -31.70
N LEU A 472 -16.80 20.46 -32.20
CA LEU A 472 -17.09 19.84 -33.49
C LEU A 472 -18.06 20.75 -34.25
N ASP A 473 -17.56 21.52 -35.21
CA ASP A 473 -18.38 22.39 -36.05
C ASP A 473 -18.83 21.65 -37.32
N THR A 474 -20.09 21.21 -37.33
CA THR A 474 -20.71 20.52 -38.47
C THR A 474 -21.13 21.45 -39.62
N LYS A 475 -21.12 22.78 -39.42
CA LYS A 475 -21.35 23.77 -40.48
C LYS A 475 -20.07 24.05 -41.25
N ALA A 476 -18.97 24.31 -40.55
CA ALA A 476 -17.65 24.55 -41.15
C ALA A 476 -16.90 23.26 -41.52
N GLY A 477 -17.28 22.13 -40.91
CA GLY A 477 -16.64 20.84 -41.16
C GLY A 477 -15.34 20.64 -40.38
N THR A 478 -15.21 21.29 -39.22
CA THR A 478 -13.95 21.40 -38.46
C THR A 478 -14.04 20.81 -37.06
N VAL A 479 -12.91 20.37 -36.52
CA VAL A 479 -12.73 19.92 -35.13
C VAL A 479 -11.68 20.77 -34.45
N GLU A 480 -11.90 21.16 -33.20
CA GLU A 480 -10.90 21.86 -32.39
C GLU A 480 -10.34 20.95 -31.32
N ILE A 481 -9.01 20.94 -31.21
CA ILE A 481 -8.27 20.21 -30.18
C ILE A 481 -7.44 21.22 -29.37
N ARG A 482 -7.53 21.13 -28.04
CA ARG A 482 -6.66 21.87 -27.11
C ARG A 482 -6.35 21.03 -25.88
N TYR A 483 -5.18 21.23 -25.30
CA TYR A 483 -4.88 20.62 -24.02
C TYR A 483 -5.53 21.42 -22.88
N ILE A 484 -6.29 20.74 -22.02
CA ILE A 484 -6.86 21.32 -20.79
C ILE A 484 -5.93 20.93 -19.64
N SER A 485 -4.98 21.81 -19.31
CA SER A 485 -4.04 21.60 -18.20
C SER A 485 -4.59 22.14 -16.88
N GLN A 486 -4.46 21.35 -15.81
CA GLN A 486 -4.45 21.86 -14.43
C GLN A 486 -3.00 21.83 -13.95
N PRO A 487 -2.26 22.95 -14.03
CA PRO A 487 -0.86 22.97 -13.63
C PRO A 487 -0.73 22.70 -12.13
N MET A 488 0.29 21.93 -11.77
CA MET A 488 0.69 21.78 -10.38
C MET A 488 1.67 22.90 -10.04
N GLU A 489 1.25 23.80 -9.17
CA GLU A 489 2.03 24.97 -8.77
C GLU A 489 2.69 24.72 -7.42
N PHE A 490 3.97 25.08 -7.32
CA PHE A 490 4.75 24.97 -6.09
C PHE A 490 5.05 26.37 -5.57
N ALA A 491 4.36 26.74 -4.48
CA ALA A 491 4.62 28.01 -3.80
C ALA A 491 5.87 27.93 -2.92
N ALA A 492 6.50 29.09 -2.70
CA ALA A 492 7.65 29.20 -1.79
C ALA A 492 7.27 28.85 -0.35
N HIS A 493 6.08 29.25 0.10
CA HIS A 493 5.56 29.18 1.48
C HIS A 493 6.38 29.91 2.56
N VAL A 494 7.61 30.33 2.25
CA VAL A 494 8.53 31.02 3.15
C VAL A 494 8.98 32.35 2.54
N HIS A 495 9.40 33.27 3.40
CA HIS A 495 10.11 34.47 2.98
C HIS A 495 11.62 34.16 3.01
N GLY A 496 12.25 34.12 1.83
CA GLY A 496 13.62 33.60 1.72
C GLY A 496 14.33 34.00 0.44
N THR A 497 15.48 33.36 0.22
CA THR A 497 16.33 33.59 -0.95
C THR A 497 16.61 32.27 -1.67
N VAL A 498 16.61 32.27 -2.99
CA VAL A 498 16.96 31.10 -3.81
C VAL A 498 18.44 30.79 -3.66
N LYS A 499 18.75 29.59 -3.18
CA LYS A 499 20.12 29.13 -2.93
C LYS A 499 20.71 28.35 -4.09
N ASP A 500 19.91 27.45 -4.68
CA ASP A 500 20.33 26.54 -5.74
C ASP A 500 19.14 26.23 -6.66
N VAL A 501 19.42 26.04 -7.95
CA VAL A 501 18.43 25.71 -8.98
C VAL A 501 19.01 24.64 -9.89
N VAL A 502 18.30 23.51 -9.99
CA VAL A 502 18.55 22.52 -11.05
C VAL A 502 17.42 22.68 -12.06
N GLU A 503 17.77 23.15 -13.25
CA GLU A 503 16.82 23.46 -14.32
C GLU A 503 15.85 22.29 -14.56
N ASP A 504 14.58 22.64 -14.67
CA ASP A 504 13.42 21.74 -14.81
C ASP A 504 13.20 20.70 -13.70
N GLN A 505 14.02 20.67 -12.64
CA GLN A 505 13.99 19.58 -11.65
C GLN A 505 13.75 20.06 -10.23
N SER A 506 14.45 21.10 -9.77
CA SER A 506 14.32 21.52 -8.38
C SER A 506 14.76 22.96 -8.12
N ILE A 507 14.19 23.53 -7.06
CA ILE A 507 14.62 24.82 -6.52
C ILE A 507 14.78 24.73 -5.00
N SER A 508 15.90 25.23 -4.49
CA SER A 508 16.20 25.24 -3.06
C SER A 508 16.16 26.66 -2.50
N LEU A 509 15.41 26.86 -1.42
CA LEU A 509 15.24 28.14 -0.74
C LEU A 509 15.94 28.13 0.62
N GLU A 510 16.57 29.24 0.99
CA GLU A 510 17.16 29.48 2.31
C GLU A 510 16.36 30.56 3.04
N TYR A 511 15.99 30.29 4.30
CA TYR A 511 15.19 31.17 5.16
C TYR A 511 15.58 30.97 6.63
N SER A 512 15.13 31.84 7.53
CA SER A 512 15.40 31.74 8.97
C SER A 512 14.11 31.46 9.71
N ALA A 513 14.07 30.42 10.55
CA ALA A 513 12.85 30.05 11.27
C ALA A 513 13.14 29.36 12.62
N ARG A 514 12.18 29.45 13.53
CA ARG A 514 12.03 28.56 14.69
C ARG A 514 11.19 27.36 14.28
N ARG A 515 11.55 26.14 14.66
CA ARG A 515 10.84 24.91 14.24
C ARG A 515 10.14 24.22 15.39
N LEU A 516 8.93 23.74 15.14
CA LEU A 516 8.22 22.76 15.95
C LEU A 516 7.98 21.49 15.13
N ASP A 517 8.62 20.39 15.51
CA ASP A 517 8.42 19.10 14.86
C ASP A 517 7.12 18.44 15.36
N GLY A 518 6.40 17.78 14.45
CA GLY A 518 5.23 16.97 14.76
C GLY A 518 5.46 15.48 14.52
N ILE A 519 4.52 14.65 14.94
CA ILE A 519 4.59 13.20 14.76
C ILE A 519 3.90 12.74 13.47
N LEU A 520 2.81 13.40 13.10
CA LEU A 520 1.96 13.10 11.94
C LEU A 520 1.42 14.40 11.35
N GLY A 521 1.43 14.50 10.04
CA GLY A 521 0.81 15.58 9.30
C GLY A 521 0.11 15.05 8.06
N LEU A 522 -0.92 15.78 7.61
CA LEU A 522 -1.75 15.42 6.46
C LEU A 522 -2.10 16.66 5.64
N GLY A 523 -2.39 16.46 4.35
CA GLY A 523 -2.76 17.54 3.43
C GLY A 523 -1.54 18.15 2.74
N ALA A 524 -1.75 19.20 1.95
CA ALA A 524 -0.68 19.87 1.21
C ALA A 524 0.08 20.90 2.06
N ASP A 525 1.30 21.26 1.62
CA ASP A 525 2.04 22.38 2.17
C ASP A 525 1.17 23.64 2.27
N SER A 526 1.27 24.34 3.39
CA SER A 526 0.46 25.54 3.63
C SER A 526 1.24 26.57 4.42
N SER A 527 0.84 27.82 4.31
CA SER A 527 1.48 28.89 5.07
C SER A 527 0.55 30.07 5.30
N GLY A 528 0.68 30.71 6.46
CA GLY A 528 -0.12 31.86 6.84
C GLY A 528 0.22 32.35 8.25
N PRO A 529 -0.38 33.45 8.70
CA PRO A 529 -0.14 33.96 10.05
C PRO A 529 -0.66 32.99 11.11
N LEU A 530 0.10 32.81 12.20
CA LEU A 530 -0.28 31.95 13.32
C LEU A 530 -1.41 32.58 14.15
N ARG A 531 -2.45 31.79 14.42
CA ARG A 531 -3.54 32.08 15.37
C ARG A 531 -3.63 30.97 16.41
N LEU A 532 -3.75 31.33 17.69
CA LEU A 532 -3.93 30.37 18.78
C LEU A 532 -5.36 30.47 19.31
N ILE A 533 -6.05 29.34 19.40
CA ILE A 533 -7.39 29.20 19.99
C ILE A 533 -7.26 28.44 21.30
N ARG A 534 -7.73 29.06 22.38
CA ARG A 534 -7.68 28.50 23.74
C ARG A 534 -9.01 27.91 24.21
N GLU A 535 -10.10 28.44 23.70
CA GLU A 535 -11.46 28.04 24.08
C GLU A 535 -11.96 26.91 23.19
N ASP A 536 -12.56 25.88 23.80
CA ASP A 536 -13.10 24.72 23.09
C ASP A 536 -14.40 25.04 22.30
N THR A 537 -14.98 26.22 22.53
CA THR A 537 -16.15 26.68 21.77
C THR A 537 -15.70 27.39 20.50
N ILE A 538 -15.62 26.65 19.38
CA ILE A 538 -15.33 27.22 18.06
C ILE A 538 -16.62 27.38 17.26
N LEU A 539 -16.88 28.61 16.81
CA LEU A 539 -17.84 28.93 15.76
C LEU A 539 -17.10 29.35 14.49
N PRO A 540 -17.69 29.20 13.29
CA PRO A 540 -17.10 29.71 12.06
C PRO A 540 -16.75 31.20 12.17
N ASP A 541 -15.48 31.54 11.96
CA ASP A 541 -14.95 32.89 12.07
C ASP A 541 -14.18 33.28 10.79
N PRO A 542 -14.73 34.19 9.96
CA PRO A 542 -14.04 34.68 8.76
C PRO A 542 -12.66 35.31 9.02
N SER A 543 -12.36 35.73 10.26
CA SER A 543 -11.06 36.30 10.63
C SER A 543 -9.90 35.28 10.56
N LEU A 544 -10.23 33.98 10.55
CA LEU A 544 -9.28 32.88 10.46
C LEU A 544 -8.96 32.46 9.02
N GLN A 545 -9.51 33.14 8.01
CA GLN A 545 -9.29 32.77 6.62
C GLN A 545 -7.79 32.83 6.26
N GLY A 546 -7.25 31.69 5.80
CA GLY A 546 -5.85 31.54 5.39
C GLY A 546 -4.83 31.54 6.54
N THR A 547 -5.26 31.40 7.80
CA THR A 547 -4.36 31.33 8.95
C THR A 547 -3.85 29.91 9.20
N ILE A 548 -2.70 29.78 9.86
CA ILE A 548 -2.32 28.53 10.53
C ILE A 548 -2.86 28.62 11.95
N THR A 549 -3.76 27.72 12.32
CA THR A 549 -4.51 27.77 13.58
C THR A 549 -4.03 26.67 14.51
N ALA A 550 -3.57 27.04 15.71
CA ALA A 550 -3.22 26.11 16.77
C ALA A 550 -4.35 26.02 17.81
N CYS A 551 -4.77 24.82 18.19
CA CYS A 551 -5.76 24.59 19.25
C CYS A 551 -5.09 24.05 20.51
N THR A 552 -5.41 24.60 21.68
CA THR A 552 -4.87 24.10 22.96
C THR A 552 -5.63 22.90 23.54
N PHE A 553 -6.74 22.52 22.93
CA PHE A 553 -7.55 21.35 23.29
C PHE A 553 -7.47 20.29 22.19
N ALA A 554 -7.93 19.07 22.47
CA ALA A 554 -8.04 18.00 21.48
C ALA A 554 -9.28 18.21 20.60
N PRO A 555 -9.13 18.54 19.30
CA PRO A 555 -10.28 18.89 18.46
C PRO A 555 -11.26 17.72 18.30
N GLN A 556 -12.54 18.06 18.16
CA GLN A 556 -13.66 17.13 17.94
C GLN A 556 -14.27 17.40 16.56
N PRO A 557 -15.16 16.54 16.02
CA PRO A 557 -15.69 16.68 14.66
C PRO A 557 -16.30 18.05 14.39
N GLN A 558 -17.04 18.61 15.36
CA GLN A 558 -17.63 19.95 15.28
C GLN A 558 -16.59 21.07 15.15
N HIS A 559 -15.44 20.94 15.83
CA HIS A 559 -14.34 21.91 15.77
C HIS A 559 -13.68 21.89 14.39
N LEU A 560 -13.46 20.71 13.83
CA LEU A 560 -12.88 20.57 12.49
C LEU A 560 -13.81 21.15 11.41
N GLN A 561 -15.11 20.92 11.54
CA GLN A 561 -16.09 21.51 10.62
C GLN A 561 -16.15 23.04 10.72
N ALA A 562 -16.15 23.60 11.94
CA ALA A 562 -16.14 25.06 12.11
C ALA A 562 -14.86 25.71 11.56
N LEU A 563 -13.69 25.07 11.74
CA LEU A 563 -12.42 25.53 11.18
C LEU A 563 -12.39 25.44 9.65
N LYS A 564 -13.00 24.41 9.08
CA LYS A 564 -13.20 24.26 7.64
C LYS A 564 -14.04 25.39 7.07
N ASP A 565 -15.16 25.70 7.72
CA ASP A 565 -16.06 26.78 7.30
C ASP A 565 -15.44 28.18 7.48
N SER A 566 -14.45 28.29 8.37
CA SER A 566 -13.63 29.50 8.55
C SER A 566 -12.55 29.68 7.48
N GLY A 567 -12.25 28.64 6.69
CA GLY A 567 -11.28 28.70 5.59
C GLY A 567 -9.82 28.83 6.04
N ILE A 568 -9.44 28.20 7.16
CA ILE A 568 -8.04 28.17 7.62
C ILE A 568 -7.12 27.49 6.59
N ALA A 569 -5.82 27.79 6.63
CA ALA A 569 -4.83 27.13 5.77
C ALA A 569 -4.26 25.84 6.39
N GLY A 570 -4.18 25.76 7.73
CA GLY A 570 -3.69 24.59 8.44
C GLY A 570 -4.03 24.58 9.92
N LEU A 571 -4.09 23.39 10.52
CA LEU A 571 -4.40 23.12 11.91
C LEU A 571 -3.19 22.51 12.62
N ILE A 572 -2.81 23.05 13.78
CA ILE A 572 -1.84 22.46 14.70
C ILE A 572 -2.57 22.04 15.97
N CYS A 573 -2.46 20.78 16.36
CA CYS A 573 -3.04 20.28 17.61
C CYS A 573 -2.09 19.30 18.30
N TYR A 574 -2.19 19.23 19.63
CA TYR A 574 -1.33 18.34 20.40
C TYR A 574 -1.71 16.88 20.19
N ALA A 575 -2.98 16.57 20.39
CA ALA A 575 -3.57 15.27 20.18
C ALA A 575 -4.98 15.40 19.58
N MET A 576 -5.46 14.33 18.96
CA MET A 576 -6.81 14.18 18.43
C MET A 576 -7.14 12.69 18.43
N ASP A 577 -8.40 12.30 18.61
CA ASP A 577 -8.76 10.88 18.42
C ASP A 577 -8.58 10.45 16.96
N GLU A 578 -8.20 9.20 16.76
CA GLU A 578 -7.94 8.65 15.44
C GLU A 578 -9.22 8.56 14.59
N ASP A 579 -10.35 8.27 15.19
CA ASP A 579 -11.66 8.22 14.52
C ASP A 579 -12.11 9.60 14.04
N VAL A 580 -11.87 10.66 14.82
CA VAL A 580 -12.11 12.05 14.43
C VAL A 580 -11.28 12.42 13.20
N LEU A 581 -10.01 12.01 13.15
CA LEU A 581 -9.16 12.23 11.97
C LEU A 581 -9.65 11.42 10.76
N ARG A 582 -9.98 10.14 10.94
CA ARG A 582 -10.54 9.28 9.89
C ARG A 582 -11.80 9.91 9.30
N ASP A 583 -12.72 10.36 10.14
CA ASP A 583 -14.00 10.92 9.69
C ASP A 583 -13.82 12.25 8.95
N PHE A 584 -12.87 13.08 9.38
CA PHE A 584 -12.54 14.33 8.70
C PHE A 584 -11.90 14.10 7.33
N THR A 585 -10.97 13.14 7.24
CA THR A 585 -10.24 12.84 6.01
C THR A 585 -11.05 11.97 5.04
N GLY A 586 -12.05 11.23 5.54
CA GLY A 586 -12.80 10.23 4.79
C GLY A 586 -11.95 9.01 4.40
N ILE A 587 -10.75 8.85 5.00
CA ILE A 587 -9.77 7.83 4.63
C ILE A 587 -9.28 7.12 5.88
N GLU A 588 -9.33 5.80 5.83
CA GLU A 588 -8.70 4.93 6.82
C GLU A 588 -7.19 4.85 6.53
N LEU A 589 -6.37 5.45 7.39
CA LEU A 589 -4.92 5.50 7.21
C LEU A 589 -4.36 4.07 7.31
N GLY A 590 -3.60 3.63 6.30
CA GLY A 590 -2.99 2.29 6.30
C GLY A 590 -1.47 2.34 6.47
N VAL A 591 -0.80 2.90 5.47
CA VAL A 591 0.65 3.18 5.49
C VAL A 591 0.83 4.68 5.65
N ILE A 592 1.67 5.10 6.61
CA ILE A 592 1.97 6.52 6.83
C ILE A 592 2.99 6.97 5.78
N ASN A 593 2.44 7.43 4.65
CA ASN A 593 3.11 8.21 3.62
C ASN A 593 2.12 9.29 3.18
N THR A 594 2.09 10.39 3.93
CA THR A 594 1.08 11.45 3.85
C THR A 594 1.68 12.72 3.25
N GLY A 595 0.85 13.75 3.02
CA GLY A 595 1.29 15.05 2.52
C GLY A 595 0.77 15.39 1.11
N ASN A 596 -0.06 14.51 0.53
CA ASN A 596 -0.64 14.67 -0.80
C ASN A 596 -2.17 14.52 -0.79
N GLU A 597 -2.77 14.41 0.41
CA GLU A 597 -4.21 14.32 0.56
C GLU A 597 -4.87 15.64 0.15
N VAL A 598 -5.98 15.55 -0.57
CA VAL A 598 -6.79 16.72 -0.92
C VAL A 598 -7.73 17.02 0.25
N LEU A 599 -7.22 17.81 1.20
CA LEU A 599 -7.96 18.24 2.40
C LEU A 599 -8.31 19.73 2.33
N PRO A 600 -9.38 20.17 3.02
CA PRO A 600 -9.72 21.59 3.10
C PRO A 600 -8.61 22.46 3.70
N TYR A 601 -7.83 21.88 4.61
CA TYR A 601 -6.64 22.47 5.21
C TYR A 601 -5.69 21.36 5.66
N SER A 602 -4.41 21.70 5.82
CA SER A 602 -3.42 20.75 6.31
C SER A 602 -3.51 20.55 7.82
N ILE A 603 -3.10 19.40 8.33
CA ILE A 603 -3.14 19.07 9.76
C ILE A 603 -1.74 18.71 10.22
N LEU A 604 -1.36 19.20 11.40
CA LEU A 604 -0.18 18.80 12.15
C LEU A 604 -0.59 18.31 13.54
N LEU A 605 -0.32 17.05 13.80
CA LEU A 605 -0.49 16.38 15.08
C LEU A 605 0.88 16.28 15.76
N LEU A 606 1.00 16.82 16.96
CA LEU A 606 2.30 16.94 17.62
C LEU A 606 2.70 15.68 18.40
N ALA A 607 1.75 15.05 19.08
CA ALA A 607 2.04 13.96 20.01
C ALA A 607 1.40 12.63 19.61
N GLY A 608 0.20 12.62 19.00
CA GLY A 608 -0.44 11.37 18.56
C GLY A 608 -1.92 11.33 18.91
N PHE A 609 -2.48 10.12 18.98
CA PHE A 609 -3.90 9.91 19.08
C PHE A 609 -4.39 9.79 20.52
N SER A 610 -5.13 10.80 20.99
CA SER A 610 -5.81 10.83 22.29
C SER A 610 -6.64 12.11 22.45
N ARG A 611 -7.30 12.26 23.61
CA ARG A 611 -7.97 13.49 24.04
C ARG A 611 -7.12 14.42 24.92
N GLN A 612 -5.80 14.25 24.97
CA GLN A 612 -4.95 15.10 25.80
C GLN A 612 -4.90 16.55 25.28
N PRO A 613 -5.13 17.57 26.12
CA PRO A 613 -4.94 18.95 25.73
C PRO A 613 -3.45 19.27 25.55
N MET A 614 -3.17 20.37 24.87
CA MET A 614 -1.82 20.88 24.71
C MET A 614 -1.22 21.26 26.06
N PRO A 615 0.03 20.84 26.37
CA PRO A 615 0.72 21.27 27.57
C PRO A 615 0.90 22.79 27.66
N GLU A 616 0.79 23.35 28.87
CA GLU A 616 0.76 24.80 29.06
C GLU A 616 2.06 25.51 28.65
N PHE A 617 3.21 24.83 28.78
CA PHE A 617 4.49 25.39 28.33
C PHE A 617 4.51 25.60 26.80
N LEU A 618 3.87 24.71 26.05
CA LEU A 618 3.80 24.77 24.59
C LEU A 618 2.75 25.77 24.12
N SER A 619 1.58 25.79 24.77
CA SER A 619 0.53 26.79 24.52
C SER A 619 1.06 28.22 24.74
N SER A 620 1.85 28.44 25.79
CA SER A 620 2.52 29.71 26.09
C SER A 620 3.57 30.08 25.03
N SER A 621 4.38 29.11 24.60
CA SER A 621 5.40 29.32 23.57
C SER A 621 4.79 29.66 22.20
N LEU A 622 3.70 29.01 21.81
CA LEU A 622 2.95 29.35 20.59
C LEU A 622 2.23 30.70 20.72
N GLY A 623 1.73 31.04 21.91
CA GLY A 623 1.15 32.35 22.21
C GLY A 623 2.14 33.49 21.97
N ALA A 624 3.41 33.31 22.34
CA ALA A 624 4.48 34.28 22.09
C ALA A 624 4.83 34.45 20.59
N LEU A 625 4.37 33.54 19.72
CA LEU A 625 4.59 33.55 18.26
C LEU A 625 3.34 33.94 17.47
N GLN A 626 2.28 34.40 18.13
CA GLN A 626 1.05 34.78 17.46
C GLN A 626 1.32 35.87 16.40
N GLN A 627 0.67 35.76 15.24
CA GLN A 627 0.87 36.60 14.05
C GLN A 627 2.19 36.42 13.29
N SER A 628 3.14 35.63 13.79
CA SER A 628 4.30 35.23 12.97
C SER A 628 3.83 34.45 11.74
N HIS A 629 4.59 34.55 10.64
CA HIS A 629 4.31 33.77 9.45
C HIS A 629 4.72 32.32 9.72
N CYS A 630 3.76 31.40 9.62
CA CYS A 630 3.98 29.99 9.85
C CYS A 630 3.95 29.25 8.51
N PHE A 631 5.01 28.49 8.23
CA PHE A 631 5.04 27.50 7.17
C PHE A 631 4.83 26.11 7.76
N LEU A 632 3.80 25.39 7.29
CA LEU A 632 3.46 24.05 7.73
C LEU A 632 3.75 23.03 6.64
N MET A 633 4.67 22.10 6.93
CA MET A 633 5.07 20.95 6.11
C MET A 633 4.44 19.67 6.69
N PRO A 634 3.29 19.22 6.18
CA PRO A 634 2.57 18.08 6.75
C PRO A 634 3.11 16.71 6.32
N HIS A 635 4.00 16.61 5.32
CA HIS A 635 4.44 15.32 4.80
C HIS A 635 5.09 14.43 5.88
N THR A 636 4.51 13.25 6.09
CA THR A 636 5.00 12.26 7.06
C THR A 636 5.29 10.94 6.38
N ARG A 637 6.47 10.37 6.64
CA ARG A 637 6.84 9.03 6.18
C ARG A 637 7.50 8.23 7.28
N ILE A 638 6.96 7.04 7.55
CA ILE A 638 7.48 6.11 8.56
C ILE A 638 8.00 4.84 7.87
N ARG A 639 9.24 4.42 8.18
CA ARG A 639 10.05 3.29 7.62
C ARG A 639 11.04 3.65 6.51
N ALA A 640 10.59 3.94 5.28
CA ALA A 640 11.49 4.10 4.13
C ALA A 640 11.99 5.55 3.98
N GLY A 641 13.04 5.90 4.73
CA GLY A 641 13.51 7.28 4.86
C GLY A 641 12.54 8.08 5.72
N VAL A 642 12.81 8.14 7.03
CA VAL A 642 11.90 8.80 7.98
C VAL A 642 11.86 10.30 7.68
N VAL A 643 10.66 10.79 7.38
CA VAL A 643 10.39 12.23 7.24
C VAL A 643 9.35 12.60 8.27
N ARG A 644 9.68 13.57 9.12
CA ARG A 644 8.76 14.12 10.11
C ARG A 644 8.19 15.45 9.63
N PRO A 645 6.89 15.69 9.88
CA PRO A 645 6.25 16.94 9.56
C PRO A 645 6.71 18.02 10.56
N PHE A 646 6.59 19.28 10.19
CA PHE A 646 6.98 20.39 11.06
C PHE A 646 6.21 21.66 10.75
N ALA A 647 6.21 22.57 11.72
CA ALA A 647 5.81 23.97 11.56
C ALA A 647 7.04 24.86 11.79
N ASP A 648 7.36 25.71 10.81
CA ASP A 648 8.40 26.73 10.89
C ASP A 648 7.75 28.10 11.10
N PHE A 649 8.21 28.83 12.11
CA PHE A 649 7.76 30.18 12.45
C PHE A 649 8.85 31.19 12.08
N LEU A 650 8.52 32.12 11.18
CA LEU A 650 9.43 33.10 10.58
C LEU A 650 9.26 34.49 11.19
#